data_AF-A0A2J6RKJ4-F1
#
_entry.id   AF-A0A2J6RKJ4-F1
#
_cell.length_a   1.000
_cell.length_b   1.000
_cell.length_c   1.000
_cell.angle_alpha   90.00
_cell.angle_beta   90.00
_cell.angle_gamma   90.00
#
_symmetry.space_group_name_H-M   'P 1'
#
loop_
_entity.id
_entity.type
_entity.pdbx_description
1 polymer ?
#
loop_
_entity_poly.entity_id
_entity_poly.type
_entity_poly.pdbx_seq_one_letter_code
_entity_poly.pdbx_strand_id
1 'polypeptide(L)'
;MGGSSASKVHFNFQKWGNIVSYVTPSLSAKGVIAAKTTNGSVPACRYSFCTVRKPHPFCPELSVTAMSSPEATIIELEQPGLKTHGIFKKGKSDLRPLKPLIVLIHGGGCNASYFDNDFHSVPKSFNEAGFDVLSINRVGYGGNPIPQSLQPVLDSIPLYSALIKKTYEEHSNGQHGIFLIGHSLGAATSLAIAAFEGHTLPLLGVSALGIIPTDNHPPGLVDMLKANPDNPRFVVEASPEAIEAFMGPPAVLDPSMLVHPSLPQIFEPGLKSELLEWWDSAWYNRFVHDVAPRVLVPLQFLAAEYELGWKGIKEGQPIFDHAAGLFTNTPKLDARLLLGGGHNFEFSKNAPLLQEAREDFINSLISSQDDPAAFDQIPLLDFALSSDPSTKVQFLESLRRAVVNVGFLYIKNTPISTDIQGALIKKGIELLELPLEEKLKIEMANSKHFLGYSRLGGEITAMKPDYREQFDFATEVPAPGPDEPVWQNLRGPNQWPDESVIPGFRVAVENYMDEIQALALSFSELIAEALDMPANSFHKFFDSPQHNKLKLVKYPAPPPDAEIPEGGVQGVGAHKDGSFLTFLLQPTPHTGLEIQNKNGDWIKAPPIPGTLVINIGRSLQALTKGVCTATTHRVNLSPENYVAADGTPLGPRYSFPVFQGVKTDGGHSLEIPQHIKDLVKDEKVRSEAEATFDKMFSGGESVREAIFISRITSHQDVGARWYPDLLAKALEEQGKFKSAA
;
A
#
# COMPACT_ATOMS: atom_id res chain seq x y z
N MET A 1 9.33 35.15 -63.43
CA MET A 1 8.11 34.36 -63.13
C MET A 1 8.57 32.93 -62.87
N GLY A 2 8.28 32.24 -61.77
CA GLY A 2 7.67 32.58 -60.49
C GLY A 2 8.33 31.67 -59.43
N GLY A 3 8.57 32.22 -58.23
CA GLY A 3 9.14 31.49 -57.11
C GLY A 3 8.06 30.78 -56.31
N SER A 4 8.31 29.52 -55.93
CA SER A 4 7.41 28.73 -55.08
C SER A 4 7.40 29.27 -53.65
N SER A 5 6.23 29.72 -53.19
CA SER A 5 5.98 30.06 -51.79
C SER A 5 5.88 28.78 -50.96
N ALA A 6 6.73 28.63 -49.95
CA ALA A 6 6.49 27.70 -48.86
C ALA A 6 5.20 28.15 -48.13
N SER A 7 4.23 27.25 -48.04
CA SER A 7 2.98 27.44 -47.31
C SER A 7 3.26 27.54 -45.81
N LYS A 8 3.11 28.74 -45.27
CA LYS A 8 3.04 29.01 -43.82
C LYS A 8 1.64 28.67 -43.34
N VAL A 9 1.52 27.95 -42.23
CA VAL A 9 0.22 27.59 -41.64
C VAL A 9 0.16 28.15 -40.22
N HIS A 10 -0.76 29.09 -40.00
CA HIS A 10 -1.10 29.61 -38.68
C HIS A 10 -2.10 28.69 -37.99
N PHE A 11 -1.84 28.31 -36.74
CA PHE A 11 -2.83 27.68 -35.88
C PHE A 11 -3.88 28.73 -35.48
N ASN A 12 -5.14 28.49 -35.86
CA ASN A 12 -6.26 29.31 -35.37
C ASN A 12 -7.00 28.55 -34.26
N PHE A 13 -6.58 28.78 -33.01
CA PHE A 13 -7.15 28.13 -31.82
C PHE A 13 -8.54 28.66 -31.43
N GLN A 14 -9.11 29.66 -32.13
CA GLN A 14 -10.44 30.22 -31.81
C GLN A 14 -11.63 29.28 -32.05
N LYS A 15 -11.45 28.10 -32.65
CA LYS A 15 -12.54 27.14 -32.89
C LYS A 15 -12.84 26.17 -31.73
N TRP A 16 -12.09 26.27 -30.63
CA TRP A 16 -12.27 25.42 -29.43
C TRP A 16 -13.24 25.98 -28.38
N GLY A 17 -13.90 27.11 -28.65
CA GLY A 17 -14.88 27.70 -27.75
C GLY A 17 -16.02 28.35 -28.50
N ASN A 18 -17.09 27.58 -28.78
CA ASN A 18 -18.37 28.15 -29.17
C ASN A 18 -19.45 27.60 -28.24
N ILE A 19 -19.74 28.34 -27.17
CA ILE A 19 -21.07 28.59 -26.61
C ILE A 19 -20.94 29.64 -25.49
N VAL A 20 -21.90 30.57 -25.46
CA VAL A 20 -22.13 31.71 -24.54
C VAL A 20 -21.43 33.04 -24.83
N SER A 21 -22.08 33.80 -25.72
CA SER A 21 -22.14 35.27 -25.74
C SER A 21 -22.81 35.88 -24.50
N TYR A 22 -22.52 37.18 -24.26
CA TYR A 22 -22.97 38.12 -23.21
C TYR A 22 -22.10 38.07 -21.95
N VAL A 23 -21.44 39.15 -21.49
CA VAL A 23 -21.96 40.47 -21.10
C VAL A 23 -20.81 41.52 -21.06
N THR A 24 -20.99 42.71 -21.64
CA THR A 24 -20.26 43.94 -21.26
C THR A 24 -20.74 44.44 -19.91
N PRO A 25 -19.87 45.05 -19.08
CA PRO A 25 -20.04 46.49 -18.90
C PRO A 25 -18.75 47.29 -18.89
N SER A 26 -18.90 48.50 -19.43
CA SER A 26 -18.07 49.69 -19.29
C SER A 26 -17.50 49.93 -17.90
N LEU A 27 -16.28 50.46 -17.82
CA LEU A 27 -15.96 51.55 -16.91
C LEU A 27 -14.81 52.40 -17.48
N SER A 28 -15.17 53.63 -17.82
CA SER A 28 -14.29 54.74 -18.14
C SER A 28 -13.63 55.29 -16.87
N ALA A 29 -12.33 55.58 -16.90
CA ALA A 29 -11.76 56.68 -16.12
C ALA A 29 -10.48 57.21 -16.76
N LYS A 30 -10.53 58.51 -17.07
CA LYS A 30 -9.44 59.35 -17.55
C LYS A 30 -8.38 59.52 -16.45
N GLY A 31 -7.11 59.59 -16.84
CA GLY A 31 -6.00 60.00 -15.98
C GLY A 31 -4.76 60.34 -16.79
N VAL A 32 -4.68 61.59 -17.20
CA VAL A 32 -3.56 62.23 -17.92
C VAL A 32 -2.40 62.47 -16.95
N ILE A 33 -1.17 62.08 -17.29
CA ILE A 33 0.02 62.97 -17.27
C ILE A 33 0.97 62.52 -18.39
N ALA A 34 1.19 63.43 -19.34
CA ALA A 34 2.19 63.32 -20.38
C ALA A 34 3.54 63.83 -19.87
N ALA A 35 4.62 63.12 -20.22
CA ALA A 35 5.96 63.70 -20.36
C ALA A 35 6.45 63.38 -21.77
N LYS A 36 6.48 64.41 -22.63
CA LYS A 36 7.15 64.40 -23.94
C LYS A 36 8.66 64.43 -23.72
N THR A 37 9.41 63.66 -24.51
CA THR A 37 10.47 64.01 -25.49
C THR A 37 11.55 62.92 -25.38
N THR A 38 12.26 62.42 -26.39
CA THR A 38 12.47 62.74 -27.81
C THR A 38 13.29 61.58 -28.41
N ASN A 39 13.10 61.31 -29.71
CA ASN A 39 14.04 60.70 -30.66
C ASN A 39 14.92 59.51 -30.20
N GLY A 40 14.58 58.33 -30.71
CA GLY A 40 15.49 57.20 -30.79
C GLY A 40 14.81 56.01 -31.45
N SER A 41 15.10 55.79 -32.73
CA SER A 41 14.71 54.60 -33.47
C SER A 41 15.10 53.31 -32.74
N VAL A 42 14.13 52.51 -32.31
CA VAL A 42 14.36 51.14 -31.83
C VAL A 42 14.14 50.20 -33.02
N PRO A 43 15.12 49.35 -33.39
CA PRO A 43 15.01 48.51 -34.57
C PRO A 43 13.94 47.43 -34.37
N ALA A 44 13.10 47.23 -35.39
CA ALA A 44 12.30 46.03 -35.52
C ALA A 44 13.24 44.82 -35.53
N CYS A 45 13.29 44.09 -34.41
CA CYS A 45 13.96 42.79 -34.34
C CYS A 45 13.16 41.79 -35.19
N ARG A 46 13.53 41.68 -36.47
CA ARG A 46 13.21 40.52 -37.31
C ARG A 46 14.09 39.36 -36.86
N TYR A 47 13.59 38.52 -35.96
CA TYR A 47 14.21 37.21 -35.72
C TYR A 47 13.68 36.22 -36.76
N SER A 48 14.58 35.80 -37.65
CA SER A 48 14.36 34.72 -38.61
C SER A 48 14.69 33.40 -37.92
N PHE A 49 13.68 32.59 -37.61
CA PHE A 49 13.89 31.17 -37.34
C PHE A 49 14.23 30.47 -38.67
N CYS A 50 15.33 29.72 -38.68
CA CYS A 50 15.82 28.81 -39.73
C CYS A 50 15.21 28.98 -41.14
N THR A 51 15.87 29.77 -41.99
CA THR A 51 15.79 29.53 -43.43
C THR A 51 16.74 28.41 -43.82
N VAL A 52 16.17 27.38 -44.44
CA VAL A 52 16.84 26.23 -45.06
C VAL A 52 18.07 26.68 -45.86
N ARG A 53 19.28 26.34 -45.41
CA ARG A 53 20.47 26.32 -46.27
C ARG A 53 20.66 24.91 -46.81
N LYS A 54 20.78 24.84 -48.15
CA LYS A 54 21.15 23.64 -48.92
C LYS A 54 22.41 22.95 -48.36
N PRO A 55 22.57 21.62 -48.55
CA PRO A 55 23.65 20.86 -47.95
C PRO A 55 24.99 21.23 -48.61
N HIS A 56 25.95 21.67 -47.81
CA HIS A 56 27.36 21.73 -48.18
C HIS A 56 28.07 20.57 -47.46
N PRO A 57 28.89 19.75 -48.15
CA PRO A 57 29.58 18.64 -47.52
C PRO A 57 30.68 19.19 -46.60
N PHE A 58 30.95 18.49 -45.49
CA PHE A 58 31.77 18.88 -44.33
C PHE A 58 31.00 19.55 -43.18
N CYS A 59 30.20 18.76 -42.45
CA CYS A 59 30.06 18.95 -41.01
C CYS A 59 31.10 18.04 -40.33
N PRO A 60 32.07 18.57 -39.57
CA PRO A 60 32.90 17.76 -38.69
C PRO A 60 32.04 17.19 -37.57
N GLU A 61 32.39 16.00 -37.08
CA GLU A 61 31.75 15.28 -35.98
C GLU A 61 31.32 16.23 -34.86
N LEU A 62 30.01 16.28 -34.59
CA LEU A 62 29.46 16.89 -33.37
C LEU A 62 29.87 15.97 -32.22
N SER A 63 31.00 16.28 -31.59
CA SER A 63 31.38 15.70 -30.32
C SER A 63 30.28 15.98 -29.29
N VAL A 64 29.77 14.91 -28.68
CA VAL A 64 28.88 14.95 -27.53
C VAL A 64 29.62 15.61 -26.37
N THR A 65 29.53 16.92 -26.26
CA THR A 65 29.73 17.63 -24.99
C THR A 65 28.37 18.02 -24.47
N ALA A 66 27.63 17.00 -24.00
CA ALA A 66 26.70 17.22 -22.91
C ALA A 66 27.51 17.82 -21.75
N MET A 67 26.95 18.80 -21.03
CA MET A 67 27.44 19.18 -19.72
C MET A 67 27.28 17.96 -18.79
N SER A 68 28.23 17.05 -18.86
CA SER A 68 28.33 15.89 -17.99
C SER A 68 28.70 16.40 -16.62
N SER A 69 27.78 16.27 -15.66
CA SER A 69 28.26 16.11 -14.29
C SER A 69 29.11 14.83 -14.29
N PRO A 70 30.29 14.82 -13.63
CA PRO A 70 31.20 13.67 -13.64
C PRO A 70 30.63 12.35 -13.06
N GLU A 71 29.35 12.33 -12.67
CA GLU A 71 28.69 11.25 -11.93
C GLU A 71 27.57 10.54 -12.72
N ALA A 72 27.25 10.98 -13.94
CA ALA A 72 26.18 10.36 -14.75
C ALA A 72 26.68 9.16 -15.58
N THR A 73 25.94 8.05 -15.55
CA THR A 73 26.22 6.84 -16.36
C THR A 73 25.21 6.73 -17.49
N ILE A 74 25.66 6.56 -18.73
CA ILE A 74 24.78 6.30 -19.88
C ILE A 74 24.54 4.80 -20.00
N ILE A 75 23.27 4.41 -20.06
CA ILE A 75 22.85 3.02 -20.23
C ILE A 75 22.10 2.93 -21.55
N GLU A 76 22.67 2.22 -22.52
CA GLU A 76 22.06 2.03 -23.85
C GLU A 76 21.38 0.67 -23.96
N LEU A 77 20.31 0.62 -24.76
CA LEU A 77 19.66 -0.62 -25.17
C LEU A 77 19.16 -0.52 -26.62
N GLU A 78 19.33 -1.60 -27.36
CA GLU A 78 18.96 -1.70 -28.77
C GLU A 78 18.22 -3.01 -29.03
N GLN A 79 17.14 -2.91 -29.82
CA GLN A 79 16.38 -4.01 -30.40
C GLN A 79 16.23 -3.75 -31.91
N PRO A 80 15.84 -4.73 -32.74
CA PRO A 80 15.72 -4.53 -34.18
C PRO A 80 14.87 -3.30 -34.54
N GLY A 81 15.51 -2.26 -35.09
CA GLY A 81 14.85 -1.03 -35.53
C GLY A 81 14.53 0.00 -34.45
N LEU A 82 14.89 -0.25 -33.17
CA LEU A 82 14.64 0.64 -32.04
C LEU A 82 15.90 0.77 -31.17
N LYS A 83 16.32 2.00 -30.88
CA LYS A 83 17.42 2.29 -29.96
C LYS A 83 17.01 3.38 -28.99
N THR A 84 17.35 3.19 -27.72
CA THR A 84 17.15 4.15 -26.64
C THR A 84 18.37 4.17 -25.73
N HIS A 85 18.49 5.23 -24.94
CA HIS A 85 19.45 5.28 -23.85
C HIS A 85 18.86 6.06 -22.67
N GLY A 86 19.31 5.73 -21.48
CA GLY A 86 18.99 6.44 -20.24
C GLY A 86 20.23 7.07 -19.62
N ILE A 87 20.00 8.18 -18.93
CA ILE A 87 20.99 8.89 -18.13
C ILE A 87 20.73 8.52 -16.67
N PHE A 88 21.61 7.71 -16.09
CA PHE A 88 21.51 7.26 -14.70
C PHE A 88 22.36 8.13 -13.78
N LYS A 89 21.75 8.62 -12.69
CA LYS A 89 22.40 9.39 -11.63
C LYS A 89 22.14 8.72 -10.28
N LYS A 90 23.21 8.52 -9.51
CA LYS A 90 23.14 7.87 -8.20
C LYS A 90 22.66 8.85 -7.13
N GLY A 91 21.83 8.33 -6.21
CA GLY A 91 21.43 9.04 -5.00
C GLY A 91 22.55 9.10 -3.95
N LYS A 92 22.39 9.99 -2.98
CA LYS A 92 23.32 10.17 -1.86
C LYS A 92 23.53 8.88 -1.05
N SER A 93 24.80 8.47 -0.86
CA SER A 93 25.22 7.14 -0.38
C SER A 93 24.54 6.66 0.91
N ASP A 94 24.39 7.54 1.90
CA ASP A 94 23.96 7.14 3.26
C ASP A 94 22.46 6.84 3.34
N LEU A 95 21.68 7.31 2.37
CA LEU A 95 20.22 7.15 2.29
C LEU A 95 19.81 6.12 1.22
N ARG A 96 20.72 5.82 0.29
CA ARG A 96 20.51 5.02 -0.92
C ARG A 96 20.04 3.57 -0.72
N PRO A 97 20.54 2.79 0.27
CA PRO A 97 20.20 1.38 0.38
C PRO A 97 18.71 1.09 0.55
N LEU A 98 17.91 2.08 0.98
CA LEU A 98 16.49 1.92 1.33
C LEU A 98 15.52 2.61 0.35
N LYS A 99 16.02 3.18 -0.76
CA LYS A 99 15.19 4.00 -1.66
C LYS A 99 14.88 3.30 -2.98
N PRO A 100 13.64 3.39 -3.51
CA PRO A 100 13.31 2.88 -4.84
C PRO A 100 14.07 3.63 -5.95
N LEU A 101 14.10 3.03 -7.14
CA LEU A 101 14.54 3.71 -8.37
C LEU A 101 13.44 4.64 -8.90
N ILE A 102 13.78 5.89 -9.22
CA ILE A 102 12.91 6.82 -9.94
C ILE A 102 13.24 6.77 -11.43
N VAL A 103 12.24 6.58 -12.28
CA VAL A 103 12.38 6.59 -13.74
C VAL A 103 11.61 7.77 -14.32
N LEU A 104 12.28 8.62 -15.09
CA LEU A 104 11.71 9.80 -15.72
C LEU A 104 11.57 9.59 -17.23
N ILE A 105 10.37 9.80 -17.77
CA ILE A 105 10.05 9.60 -19.20
C ILE A 105 9.40 10.87 -19.77
N HIS A 106 10.11 11.53 -20.69
CA HIS A 106 9.70 12.83 -21.24
C HIS A 106 8.62 12.71 -22.33
N GLY A 107 7.93 13.82 -22.61
CA GLY A 107 6.90 13.93 -23.64
C GLY A 107 7.39 13.93 -25.09
N GLY A 108 6.47 14.15 -26.02
CA GLY A 108 6.79 14.39 -27.44
C GLY A 108 7.36 15.78 -27.65
N GLY A 109 8.38 15.90 -28.50
CA GLY A 109 8.99 17.19 -28.82
C GLY A 109 9.95 17.74 -27.76
N CYS A 110 10.39 16.89 -26.82
CA CYS A 110 11.46 17.19 -25.89
C CYS A 110 12.37 15.97 -25.70
N ASN A 111 13.43 16.11 -24.89
CA ASN A 111 14.34 15.02 -24.51
C ASN A 111 14.47 14.93 -22.98
N ALA A 112 15.36 14.07 -22.48
CA ALA A 112 15.56 13.84 -21.05
C ALA A 112 15.90 15.11 -20.23
N SER A 113 16.47 16.15 -20.86
CA SER A 113 16.72 17.45 -20.23
C SER A 113 15.44 18.22 -19.88
N TYR A 114 14.27 17.75 -20.33
CA TYR A 114 12.97 18.26 -19.86
C TYR A 114 12.86 18.25 -18.34
N PHE A 115 13.30 17.17 -17.70
CA PHE A 115 13.27 17.02 -16.25
C PHE A 115 14.53 17.54 -15.54
N ASP A 116 15.58 17.85 -16.30
CA ASP A 116 16.90 18.17 -15.76
C ASP A 116 17.51 19.34 -16.53
N ASN A 117 17.18 20.54 -16.09
CA ASN A 117 17.59 21.80 -16.71
C ASN A 117 17.96 22.85 -15.64
N ASP A 118 18.39 24.02 -16.10
CA ASP A 118 18.91 25.09 -15.23
C ASP A 118 17.86 25.73 -14.31
N PHE A 119 16.57 25.56 -14.61
CA PHE A 119 15.46 26.11 -13.81
C PHE A 119 14.93 25.12 -12.80
N HIS A 120 14.86 23.86 -13.21
CA HIS A 120 14.28 22.79 -12.44
C HIS A 120 14.99 21.47 -12.76
N SER A 121 15.38 20.74 -11.72
CA SER A 121 16.00 19.43 -11.85
C SER A 121 15.33 18.44 -10.91
N VAL A 122 14.40 17.66 -11.47
CA VAL A 122 13.73 16.55 -10.79
C VAL A 122 14.76 15.49 -10.34
N PRO A 123 15.75 15.08 -11.17
CA PRO A 123 16.77 14.15 -10.71
C PRO A 123 17.55 14.68 -9.50
N LYS A 124 17.93 15.96 -9.51
CA LYS A 124 18.68 16.55 -8.39
C LYS A 124 17.90 16.46 -7.08
N SER A 125 16.61 16.82 -7.08
CA SER A 125 15.76 16.72 -5.87
C SER A 125 15.75 15.30 -5.31
N PHE A 126 15.48 14.32 -6.17
CA PHE A 126 15.43 12.91 -5.76
C PHE A 126 16.80 12.34 -5.36
N ASN A 127 17.88 12.69 -6.07
CA ASN A 127 19.22 12.24 -5.73
C ASN A 127 19.69 12.80 -4.39
N GLU A 128 19.38 14.06 -4.07
CA GLU A 128 19.65 14.67 -2.76
C GLU A 128 18.88 13.97 -1.63
N ALA A 129 17.66 13.50 -1.92
CA ALA A 129 16.86 12.68 -1.01
C ALA A 129 17.26 11.19 -0.96
N GLY A 130 18.31 10.78 -1.69
CA GLY A 130 18.88 9.43 -1.66
C GLY A 130 18.35 8.46 -2.71
N PHE A 131 17.45 8.87 -3.59
CA PHE A 131 16.93 8.00 -4.65
C PHE A 131 17.91 7.93 -5.82
N ASP A 132 18.08 6.74 -6.39
CA ASP A 132 18.69 6.58 -7.70
C ASP A 132 17.69 7.03 -8.78
N VAL A 133 18.16 7.69 -9.85
CA VAL A 133 17.30 8.27 -10.89
C VAL A 133 17.78 7.85 -12.28
N LEU A 134 16.86 7.40 -13.12
CA LEU A 134 17.05 7.10 -14.54
C LEU A 134 16.21 8.04 -15.40
N SER A 135 16.83 8.94 -16.15
CA SER A 135 16.15 9.78 -17.15
C SER A 135 16.27 9.16 -18.54
N ILE A 136 15.16 8.69 -19.12
CA ILE A 136 15.15 7.99 -20.42
C ILE A 136 15.03 9.00 -21.56
N ASN A 137 15.95 8.95 -22.53
CA ASN A 137 15.74 9.53 -23.85
C ASN A 137 14.95 8.54 -24.70
N ARG A 138 13.71 8.88 -25.04
CA ARG A 138 12.82 8.03 -25.85
C ARG A 138 13.41 7.76 -27.24
N VAL A 139 12.92 6.71 -27.89
CA VAL A 139 13.27 6.40 -29.27
C VAL A 139 12.97 7.60 -30.17
N GLY A 140 13.94 7.97 -31.01
CA GLY A 140 13.86 9.18 -31.83
C GLY A 140 14.11 10.50 -31.09
N TYR A 141 14.55 10.52 -29.84
CA TYR A 141 14.87 11.75 -29.10
C TYR A 141 16.25 11.69 -28.46
N GLY A 142 16.83 12.86 -28.14
CA GLY A 142 18.14 12.94 -27.47
C GLY A 142 19.28 12.34 -28.30
N GLY A 143 19.17 12.35 -29.62
CA GLY A 143 20.14 11.75 -30.54
C GLY A 143 19.87 10.28 -30.91
N ASN A 144 18.84 9.65 -30.35
CA ASN A 144 18.42 8.31 -30.78
C ASN A 144 17.89 8.32 -32.23
N PRO A 145 18.10 7.24 -33.00
CA PRO A 145 17.64 7.13 -34.38
C PRO A 145 16.10 7.15 -34.46
N ILE A 146 15.60 7.62 -35.60
CA ILE A 146 14.16 7.65 -35.91
C ILE A 146 13.67 6.20 -36.11
N PRO A 147 12.59 5.78 -35.42
CA PRO A 147 12.09 4.41 -35.54
C PRO A 147 11.48 4.17 -36.92
N GLN A 148 11.62 2.95 -37.43
CA GLN A 148 10.97 2.52 -38.68
C GLN A 148 9.55 1.98 -38.45
N SER A 149 9.14 1.82 -37.19
CA SER A 149 7.82 1.31 -36.82
C SER A 149 6.68 2.27 -37.17
N LEU A 150 5.52 1.69 -37.50
CA LEU A 150 4.24 2.40 -37.64
C LEU A 150 3.53 2.64 -36.29
N GLN A 151 3.94 1.94 -35.24
CA GLN A 151 3.45 2.06 -33.85
C GLN A 151 4.63 2.24 -32.88
N PRO A 152 5.46 3.30 -33.07
CA PRO A 152 6.67 3.49 -32.29
C PRO A 152 6.45 3.62 -30.77
N VAL A 153 5.29 4.09 -30.30
CA VAL A 153 4.97 4.17 -28.88
C VAL A 153 4.75 2.76 -28.31
N LEU A 154 3.88 1.94 -28.91
CA LEU A 154 3.66 0.55 -28.45
C LEU A 154 4.93 -0.30 -28.56
N ASP A 155 5.60 -0.26 -29.70
CA ASP A 155 6.73 -1.16 -29.97
C ASP A 155 7.93 -0.84 -29.07
N SER A 156 8.01 0.38 -28.54
CA SER A 156 9.08 0.77 -27.61
C SER A 156 8.79 0.37 -26.16
N ILE A 157 7.58 -0.06 -25.79
CA ILE A 157 7.24 -0.42 -24.40
C ILE A 157 8.13 -1.55 -23.85
N PRO A 158 8.33 -2.69 -24.56
CA PRO A 158 9.22 -3.74 -24.07
C PRO A 158 10.68 -3.30 -24.00
N LEU A 159 11.12 -2.42 -24.91
CA LEU A 159 12.47 -1.85 -24.91
C LEU A 159 12.70 -0.96 -23.67
N TYR A 160 11.75 -0.08 -23.34
CA TYR A 160 11.86 0.74 -22.13
C TYR A 160 11.78 -0.11 -20.86
N SER A 161 10.90 -1.11 -20.81
CA SER A 161 10.83 -2.06 -19.69
C SER A 161 12.16 -2.76 -19.46
N ALA A 162 12.79 -3.27 -20.54
CA ALA A 162 14.09 -3.92 -20.47
C ALA A 162 15.22 -2.97 -20.04
N LEU A 163 15.22 -1.71 -20.49
CA LEU A 163 16.19 -0.69 -20.06
C LEU A 163 16.02 -0.38 -18.56
N ILE A 164 14.78 -0.23 -18.10
CA ILE A 164 14.45 0.03 -16.69
C ILE A 164 14.90 -1.15 -15.84
N LYS A 165 14.56 -2.38 -16.24
CA LYS A 165 14.96 -3.60 -15.54
C LYS A 165 16.47 -3.72 -15.43
N LYS A 166 17.19 -3.54 -16.55
CA LYS A 166 18.66 -3.55 -16.58
C LYS A 166 19.24 -2.51 -15.62
N THR A 167 18.69 -1.29 -15.62
CA THR A 167 19.15 -0.23 -14.71
C THR A 167 18.88 -0.58 -13.26
N TYR A 168 17.70 -1.12 -12.96
CA TYR A 168 17.30 -1.52 -11.62
C TYR A 168 18.21 -2.62 -11.06
N GLU A 169 18.51 -3.64 -11.87
CA GLU A 169 19.30 -4.81 -11.47
C GLU A 169 20.81 -4.55 -11.45
N GLU A 170 21.34 -3.82 -12.44
CA GLU A 170 22.80 -3.69 -12.63
C GLU A 170 23.38 -2.39 -12.08
N HIS A 171 22.57 -1.34 -11.92
CA HIS A 171 23.06 0.01 -11.60
C HIS A 171 22.45 0.61 -10.31
N SER A 172 21.18 0.31 -10.03
CA SER A 172 20.49 0.70 -8.79
C SER A 172 20.87 -0.22 -7.62
N ASN A 173 20.13 -0.17 -6.52
CA ASN A 173 20.26 -1.11 -5.39
C ASN A 173 19.58 -2.48 -5.65
N GLY A 174 18.80 -2.63 -6.73
CA GLY A 174 18.05 -3.86 -7.05
C GLY A 174 17.05 -4.29 -5.97
N GLN A 175 16.75 -3.40 -5.02
CA GLN A 175 15.94 -3.67 -3.84
C GLN A 175 14.96 -2.49 -3.68
N HIS A 176 13.81 -2.65 -3.04
CA HIS A 176 12.86 -1.55 -2.76
C HIS A 176 12.04 -0.96 -3.92
N GLY A 177 11.98 -1.58 -5.11
CA GLY A 177 11.02 -1.24 -6.17
C GLY A 177 11.30 0.00 -7.03
N ILE A 178 10.33 0.38 -7.86
CA ILE A 178 10.46 1.38 -8.95
C ILE A 178 9.25 2.31 -9.00
N PHE A 179 9.49 3.62 -9.19
CA PHE A 179 8.46 4.60 -9.55
C PHE A 179 8.68 5.11 -10.99
N LEU A 180 7.58 5.19 -11.75
CA LEU A 180 7.60 5.82 -13.08
C LEU A 180 7.01 7.22 -12.99
N ILE A 181 7.71 8.22 -13.53
CA ILE A 181 7.24 9.60 -13.64
C ILE A 181 7.27 10.00 -15.10
N GLY A 182 6.11 10.30 -15.66
CA GLY A 182 5.95 10.62 -17.06
C GLY A 182 5.28 11.97 -17.29
N HIS A 183 5.68 12.64 -18.37
CA HIS A 183 5.02 13.83 -18.91
C HIS A 183 4.48 13.56 -20.32
N SER A 184 3.25 13.99 -20.62
CA SER A 184 2.66 13.92 -21.97
C SER A 184 2.75 12.50 -22.56
N LEU A 185 3.30 12.30 -23.77
CA LEU A 185 3.51 10.95 -24.33
C LEU A 185 4.42 10.06 -23.46
N GLY A 186 5.30 10.63 -22.64
CA GLY A 186 6.05 9.88 -21.63
C GLY A 186 5.16 9.39 -20.48
N ALA A 187 4.10 10.12 -20.14
CA ALA A 187 3.06 9.66 -19.21
C ALA A 187 2.22 8.53 -19.82
N ALA A 188 1.83 8.64 -21.10
CA ALA A 188 1.20 7.54 -21.83
C ALA A 188 2.08 6.27 -21.84
N THR A 189 3.37 6.45 -22.11
CA THR A 189 4.37 5.39 -22.11
C THR A 189 4.49 4.76 -20.72
N SER A 190 4.54 5.56 -19.65
CA SER A 190 4.62 5.08 -18.27
C SER A 190 3.40 4.24 -17.87
N LEU A 191 2.20 4.71 -18.24
CA LEU A 191 0.95 3.97 -18.00
C LEU A 191 0.89 2.67 -18.81
N ALA A 192 1.35 2.68 -20.06
CA ALA A 192 1.42 1.49 -20.90
C ALA A 192 2.45 0.46 -20.39
N ILE A 193 3.62 0.91 -19.88
CA ILE A 193 4.58 0.04 -19.18
C ILE A 193 3.90 -0.61 -17.98
N ALA A 194 3.24 0.17 -17.11
CA ALA A 194 2.56 -0.38 -15.95
C ALA A 194 1.46 -1.38 -16.31
N ALA A 195 0.71 -1.13 -17.38
CA ALA A 195 -0.39 -1.99 -17.84
C ALA A 195 0.07 -3.29 -18.53
N PHE A 196 1.12 -3.23 -19.36
CA PHE A 196 1.53 -4.37 -20.19
C PHE A 196 2.76 -5.10 -19.64
N GLU A 197 3.70 -4.36 -19.06
CA GLU A 197 4.98 -4.88 -18.59
C GLU A 197 5.10 -4.82 -17.06
N GLY A 198 4.07 -4.36 -16.33
CA GLY A 198 4.13 -4.17 -14.88
C GLY A 198 4.43 -5.44 -14.08
N HIS A 199 4.13 -6.62 -14.63
CA HIS A 199 4.47 -7.91 -14.03
C HIS A 199 5.98 -8.26 -14.13
N THR A 200 6.73 -7.55 -14.97
CA THR A 200 8.17 -7.77 -15.19
C THR A 200 9.05 -6.85 -14.32
N LEU A 201 8.44 -5.85 -13.68
CA LEU A 201 9.11 -4.80 -12.90
C LEU A 201 8.48 -4.71 -11.51
N PRO A 202 9.26 -4.52 -10.43
CA PRO A 202 8.72 -4.28 -9.10
C PRO A 202 8.20 -2.84 -8.96
N LEU A 203 7.13 -2.50 -9.69
CA LEU A 203 6.54 -1.16 -9.71
C LEU A 203 5.80 -0.86 -8.40
N LEU A 204 6.15 0.27 -7.77
CA LEU A 204 5.48 0.80 -6.58
C LEU A 204 4.39 1.83 -6.90
N GLY A 205 4.50 2.49 -8.04
CA GLY A 205 3.50 3.45 -8.49
C GLY A 205 3.91 4.25 -9.73
N VAL A 206 2.96 5.01 -10.26
CA VAL A 206 3.13 5.86 -11.44
C VAL A 206 2.66 7.28 -11.13
N SER A 207 3.43 8.29 -11.53
CA SER A 207 3.00 9.70 -11.59
C SER A 207 2.94 10.13 -13.05
N ALA A 208 1.73 10.40 -13.54
CA ALA A 208 1.44 10.71 -14.93
C ALA A 208 0.88 12.13 -15.05
N LEU A 209 1.59 13.02 -15.74
CA LEU A 209 1.17 14.41 -15.95
C LEU A 209 0.83 14.68 -17.42
N GLY A 210 -0.29 15.36 -17.66
CA GLY A 210 -0.58 16.03 -18.93
C GLY A 210 -0.94 15.07 -20.05
N ILE A 211 -1.57 13.93 -19.72
CA ILE A 211 -2.02 12.95 -20.70
C ILE A 211 -3.51 12.70 -20.59
N ILE A 212 -4.27 13.13 -21.60
CA ILE A 212 -5.73 13.03 -21.61
C ILE A 212 -6.13 12.27 -22.87
N PRO A 213 -6.64 11.03 -22.76
CA PRO A 213 -7.13 10.28 -23.91
C PRO A 213 -8.35 10.99 -24.52
N THR A 214 -8.37 11.16 -25.83
CA THR A 214 -9.50 11.76 -26.55
C THR A 214 -9.66 11.12 -27.94
N ASP A 215 -10.90 10.88 -28.34
CA ASP A 215 -11.30 10.51 -29.69
C ASP A 215 -11.66 11.74 -30.55
N ASN A 216 -11.74 12.92 -29.93
CA ASN A 216 -12.06 14.17 -30.58
C ASN A 216 -10.78 14.88 -31.06
N HIS A 217 -10.36 14.56 -32.28
CA HIS A 217 -9.14 15.10 -32.87
C HIS A 217 -9.31 16.54 -33.37
N PRO A 218 -8.31 17.43 -33.22
CA PRO A 218 -8.36 18.75 -33.83
C PRO A 218 -8.51 18.64 -35.36
N PRO A 219 -9.49 19.33 -35.98
CA PRO A 219 -9.71 19.24 -37.42
C PRO A 219 -8.45 19.58 -38.24
N GLY A 220 -8.05 18.68 -39.14
CA GLY A 220 -6.88 18.86 -40.00
C GLY A 220 -5.53 18.54 -39.35
N LEU A 221 -5.48 18.16 -38.06
CA LEU A 221 -4.22 17.77 -37.40
C LEU A 221 -3.56 16.58 -38.09
N VAL A 222 -4.33 15.54 -38.38
CA VAL A 222 -3.83 14.32 -39.05
C VAL A 222 -3.31 14.64 -40.45
N ASP A 223 -4.02 15.46 -41.22
CA ASP A 223 -3.60 15.88 -42.56
C ASP A 223 -2.31 16.69 -42.51
N MET A 224 -2.18 17.57 -41.51
CA MET A 224 -0.96 18.35 -41.27
C MET A 224 0.21 17.45 -40.87
N LEU A 225 -0.01 16.46 -40.01
CA LEU A 225 1.04 15.48 -39.64
C LEU A 225 1.48 14.65 -40.85
N LYS A 226 0.56 14.32 -41.76
CA LYS A 226 0.85 13.59 -43.02
C LYS A 226 1.49 14.46 -44.11
N ALA A 227 1.45 15.79 -44.00
CA ALA A 227 2.08 16.67 -44.98
C ALA A 227 3.62 16.50 -44.98
N ASN A 228 4.26 16.68 -46.14
CA ASN A 228 5.72 16.51 -46.32
C ASN A 228 6.22 15.14 -45.80
N PRO A 229 5.85 14.02 -46.44
CA PRO A 229 6.10 12.66 -45.95
C PRO A 229 7.61 12.35 -45.80
N ASP A 230 8.47 12.99 -46.58
CA ASP A 230 9.94 12.82 -46.51
C ASP A 230 10.56 13.42 -45.24
N ASN A 231 9.86 14.33 -44.56
CA ASN A 231 10.30 14.87 -43.28
C ASN A 231 9.61 14.11 -42.14
N PRO A 232 10.30 13.24 -41.40
CA PRO A 232 9.70 12.46 -40.31
C PRO A 232 9.38 13.32 -39.08
N ARG A 233 9.81 14.58 -39.05
CA ARG A 233 9.62 15.49 -37.93
C ARG A 233 8.52 16.53 -38.18
N PHE A 234 7.84 16.87 -37.11
CA PHE A 234 6.86 17.95 -37.01
C PHE A 234 7.46 19.09 -36.18
N VAL A 235 7.46 20.31 -36.72
CA VAL A 235 8.00 21.50 -36.06
C VAL A 235 6.85 22.44 -35.74
N VAL A 236 6.73 22.83 -34.48
CA VAL A 236 5.80 23.87 -34.04
C VAL A 236 6.52 25.22 -34.16
N GLU A 237 5.94 26.17 -34.88
CA GLU A 237 6.44 27.55 -34.90
C GLU A 237 6.23 28.19 -33.52
N ALA A 238 7.25 28.86 -33.00
CA ALA A 238 7.19 29.57 -31.71
C ALA A 238 6.39 30.89 -31.82
N SER A 239 5.11 30.80 -32.15
CA SER A 239 4.18 31.94 -32.09
C SER A 239 3.73 32.19 -30.64
N PRO A 240 3.30 33.41 -30.28
CA PRO A 240 2.73 33.70 -28.96
C PRO A 240 1.61 32.72 -28.58
N GLU A 241 0.76 32.34 -29.53
CA GLU A 241 -0.35 31.42 -29.32
C GLU A 241 0.14 29.99 -29.05
N ALA A 242 1.18 29.53 -29.76
CA ALA A 242 1.79 28.23 -29.51
C ALA A 242 2.48 28.19 -28.14
N ILE A 243 3.22 29.24 -27.79
CA ILE A 243 3.84 29.36 -26.47
C ILE A 243 2.76 29.32 -25.40
N GLU A 244 1.70 30.10 -25.52
CA GLU A 244 0.60 30.11 -24.55
C GLU A 244 -0.15 28.76 -24.48
N ALA A 245 -0.26 28.02 -25.59
CA ALA A 245 -0.89 26.70 -25.60
C ALA A 245 -0.08 25.65 -24.81
N PHE A 246 1.25 25.63 -24.98
CA PHE A 246 2.11 24.63 -24.34
C PHE A 246 2.60 25.04 -22.95
N MET A 247 2.80 26.33 -22.74
CA MET A 247 3.43 26.88 -21.54
C MET A 247 2.39 27.53 -20.60
N GLY A 248 1.18 27.82 -21.08
CA GLY A 248 0.16 28.54 -20.35
C GLY A 248 0.26 30.07 -20.53
N PRO A 249 -0.68 30.84 -19.96
CA PRO A 249 -0.68 32.29 -20.09
C PRO A 249 0.54 32.93 -19.42
N PRO A 250 0.95 34.15 -19.83
CA PRO A 250 2.11 34.84 -19.23
C PRO A 250 2.07 34.99 -17.71
N ALA A 251 0.87 34.95 -17.11
CA ALA A 251 0.69 35.02 -15.66
C ALA A 251 1.37 33.84 -14.92
N VAL A 252 1.35 32.63 -15.50
CA VAL A 252 1.85 31.40 -14.87
C VAL A 252 3.30 31.07 -15.24
N LEU A 253 3.87 31.82 -16.18
CA LEU A 253 5.23 31.60 -16.69
C LEU A 253 6.26 32.50 -16.05
N ASP A 254 7.47 31.98 -15.90
CA ASP A 254 8.66 32.79 -15.70
C ASP A 254 9.15 33.32 -17.06
N PRO A 255 9.09 34.64 -17.33
CA PRO A 255 9.53 35.20 -18.60
C PRO A 255 11.03 35.02 -18.87
N SER A 256 11.85 34.85 -17.83
CA SER A 256 13.29 34.64 -17.98
C SER A 256 13.61 33.29 -18.63
N MET A 257 12.70 32.33 -18.51
CA MET A 257 12.86 30.99 -19.08
C MET A 257 12.78 30.98 -20.60
N LEU A 258 11.87 31.79 -21.16
CA LEU A 258 11.62 31.87 -22.61
C LEU A 258 12.83 32.37 -23.42
N VAL A 259 13.80 33.02 -22.75
CA VAL A 259 14.99 33.60 -23.39
C VAL A 259 16.30 32.89 -22.99
N HIS A 260 16.21 31.82 -22.21
CA HIS A 260 17.41 31.16 -21.68
C HIS A 260 18.08 30.26 -22.73
N PRO A 261 19.43 30.25 -22.79
CA PRO A 261 20.16 29.54 -23.83
C PRO A 261 20.05 28.00 -23.78
N SER A 262 19.59 27.41 -22.67
CA SER A 262 19.37 25.95 -22.58
C SER A 262 18.02 25.50 -23.12
N LEU A 263 17.03 26.40 -23.27
CA LEU A 263 15.69 26.04 -23.75
C LEU A 263 15.69 25.34 -25.12
N PRO A 264 16.47 25.80 -26.13
CA PRO A 264 16.54 25.13 -27.43
C PRO A 264 17.22 23.75 -27.40
N GLN A 265 17.89 23.38 -26.31
CA GLN A 265 18.53 22.07 -26.14
C GLN A 265 17.54 21.04 -25.57
N ILE A 266 16.44 21.49 -24.96
CA ILE A 266 15.40 20.65 -24.36
C ILE A 266 14.35 20.27 -25.40
N PHE A 267 13.89 21.25 -26.18
CA PHE A 267 12.82 21.08 -27.15
C PHE A 267 13.37 20.66 -28.51
N GLU A 268 12.86 19.53 -29.00
CA GLU A 268 13.24 18.94 -30.29
C GLU A 268 12.00 18.87 -31.20
N PRO A 269 12.17 18.84 -32.54
CA PRO A 269 11.06 18.55 -33.44
C PRO A 269 10.32 17.25 -33.06
N GLY A 270 9.00 17.32 -32.96
CA GLY A 270 8.12 16.19 -32.69
C GLY A 270 8.26 15.09 -33.74
N LEU A 271 8.08 13.82 -33.37
CA LEU A 271 8.12 12.72 -34.32
C LEU A 271 6.70 12.50 -34.90
N LYS A 272 6.56 12.52 -36.23
CA LYS A 272 5.23 12.40 -36.84
C LYS A 272 4.60 11.03 -36.59
N SER A 273 5.37 9.95 -36.62
CA SER A 273 4.85 8.60 -36.43
C SER A 273 4.25 8.38 -35.04
N GLU A 274 4.89 8.88 -33.96
CA GLU A 274 4.30 8.78 -32.62
C GLU A 274 3.04 9.63 -32.47
N LEU A 275 3.01 10.82 -33.09
CA LEU A 275 1.83 11.69 -33.02
C LEU A 275 0.68 11.06 -33.81
N LEU A 276 0.96 10.50 -34.99
CA LEU A 276 -0.04 9.79 -35.79
C LEU A 276 -0.59 8.56 -35.05
N GLU A 277 0.25 7.82 -34.33
CA GLU A 277 -0.18 6.70 -33.50
C GLU A 277 -1.04 7.17 -32.32
N TRP A 278 -0.60 8.18 -31.58
CA TRP A 278 -1.35 8.71 -30.43
C TRP A 278 -2.74 9.25 -30.83
N TRP A 279 -2.82 9.91 -31.98
CA TRP A 279 -4.06 10.46 -32.52
C TRP A 279 -4.85 9.45 -33.37
N ASP A 280 -4.48 8.16 -33.37
CA ASP A 280 -5.28 7.10 -33.97
C ASP A 280 -6.40 6.69 -32.99
N SER A 281 -7.64 6.55 -33.48
CA SER A 281 -8.77 6.11 -32.65
C SER A 281 -8.54 4.70 -32.05
N ALA A 282 -7.73 3.86 -32.69
CA ALA A 282 -7.32 2.57 -32.15
C ALA A 282 -6.47 2.73 -30.88
N TRP A 283 -5.64 3.78 -30.79
CA TRP A 283 -4.89 4.08 -29.58
C TRP A 283 -5.79 4.57 -28.46
N TYR A 284 -6.77 5.44 -28.74
CA TYR A 284 -7.79 5.84 -27.76
C TYR A 284 -8.52 4.62 -27.18
N ASN A 285 -9.04 3.73 -28.04
CA ASN A 285 -9.73 2.52 -27.62
C ASN A 285 -8.83 1.62 -26.77
N ARG A 286 -7.56 1.45 -27.16
CA ARG A 286 -6.58 0.71 -26.37
C ARG A 286 -6.34 1.36 -25.01
N PHE A 287 -6.23 2.68 -24.95
CA PHE A 287 -6.02 3.36 -23.68
C PHE A 287 -7.19 3.11 -22.72
N VAL A 288 -8.42 3.29 -23.22
CA VAL A 288 -9.66 3.14 -22.45
C VAL A 288 -9.90 1.70 -22.00
N HIS A 289 -9.67 0.72 -22.88
CA HIS A 289 -10.05 -0.67 -22.63
C HIS A 289 -8.92 -1.56 -22.13
N ASP A 290 -7.66 -1.23 -22.46
CA ASP A 290 -6.50 -2.08 -22.13
C ASP A 290 -5.48 -1.41 -21.22
N VAL A 291 -5.21 -0.11 -21.36
CA VAL A 291 -4.19 0.55 -20.53
C VAL A 291 -4.77 0.92 -19.16
N ALA A 292 -5.76 1.82 -19.12
CA ALA A 292 -6.27 2.37 -17.86
C ALA A 292 -6.82 1.31 -16.88
N PRO A 293 -7.62 0.32 -17.33
CA PRO A 293 -8.13 -0.73 -16.43
C PRO A 293 -7.05 -1.71 -15.95
N ARG A 294 -5.87 -1.76 -16.59
CA ARG A 294 -4.79 -2.71 -16.23
C ARG A 294 -3.65 -2.06 -15.46
N VAL A 295 -3.78 -0.78 -15.07
CA VAL A 295 -2.86 -0.18 -14.10
C VAL A 295 -3.21 -0.68 -12.70
N LEU A 296 -2.43 -1.66 -12.21
CA LEU A 296 -2.66 -2.34 -10.92
C LEU A 296 -1.80 -1.81 -9.77
N VAL A 297 -1.10 -0.69 -9.99
CA VAL A 297 -0.24 -0.02 -8.99
C VAL A 297 -0.84 1.33 -8.61
N PRO A 298 -0.51 1.89 -7.43
CA PRO A 298 -0.88 3.26 -7.06
C PRO A 298 -0.57 4.26 -8.19
N LEU A 299 -1.52 5.16 -8.46
CA LEU A 299 -1.43 6.13 -9.55
C LEU A 299 -1.67 7.55 -9.03
N GLN A 300 -0.74 8.45 -9.34
CA GLN A 300 -0.94 9.88 -9.31
C GLN A 300 -1.19 10.37 -10.74
N PHE A 301 -2.42 10.80 -11.02
CA PHE A 301 -2.85 11.25 -12.34
C PHE A 301 -3.09 12.77 -12.29
N LEU A 302 -2.32 13.54 -13.06
CA LEU A 302 -2.28 15.00 -12.96
C LEU A 302 -2.47 15.64 -14.33
N ALA A 303 -3.06 16.83 -14.36
CA ALA A 303 -3.02 17.71 -15.53
C ALA A 303 -2.98 19.17 -15.11
N ALA A 304 -2.53 20.05 -16.01
CA ALA A 304 -2.37 21.47 -15.73
C ALA A 304 -3.71 22.22 -15.78
N GLU A 305 -3.78 23.37 -15.10
CA GLU A 305 -4.89 24.31 -15.25
C GLU A 305 -5.06 24.78 -16.70
N TYR A 306 -3.95 25.03 -17.39
CA TYR A 306 -3.92 25.42 -18.80
C TYR A 306 -3.32 24.28 -19.64
N GLU A 307 -4.16 23.37 -20.10
CA GLU A 307 -3.74 22.17 -20.82
C GLU A 307 -4.04 22.30 -22.33
N LEU A 308 -3.51 21.40 -23.17
CA LEU A 308 -3.73 21.45 -24.62
C LEU A 308 -5.22 21.31 -25.02
N GLY A 309 -6.07 20.78 -24.14
CA GLY A 309 -7.51 20.62 -24.36
C GLY A 309 -8.41 21.66 -23.70
N TRP A 310 -7.90 22.56 -22.84
CA TRP A 310 -8.73 23.52 -22.09
C TRP A 310 -7.93 24.74 -21.59
N LYS A 311 -8.62 25.84 -21.28
CA LYS A 311 -7.96 27.09 -20.85
C LYS A 311 -8.23 27.47 -19.38
N GLY A 312 -8.70 26.53 -18.58
CA GLY A 312 -8.82 26.70 -17.13
C GLY A 312 -9.58 25.56 -16.48
N ILE A 313 -9.57 25.53 -15.14
CA ILE A 313 -10.17 24.46 -14.32
C ILE A 313 -11.64 24.22 -14.65
N LYS A 314 -12.43 25.28 -14.84
CA LYS A 314 -13.88 25.16 -15.08
C LYS A 314 -14.20 24.33 -16.33
N GLU A 315 -13.38 24.45 -17.37
CA GLU A 315 -13.53 23.72 -18.63
C GLU A 315 -12.86 22.34 -18.55
N GLY A 316 -11.70 22.27 -17.90
CA GLY A 316 -10.89 21.05 -17.81
C GLY A 316 -11.43 19.99 -16.85
N GLN A 317 -12.03 20.40 -15.72
CA GLN A 317 -12.41 19.47 -14.63
C GLN A 317 -13.31 18.32 -15.11
N PRO A 318 -14.40 18.53 -15.87
CA PRO A 318 -15.24 17.42 -16.32
C PRO A 318 -14.51 16.45 -17.27
N ILE A 319 -13.60 16.96 -18.10
CA ILE A 319 -12.79 16.15 -19.03
C ILE A 319 -11.77 15.33 -18.24
N PHE A 320 -11.13 15.95 -17.27
CA PHE A 320 -10.16 15.32 -16.39
C PHE A 320 -10.80 14.24 -15.51
N ASP A 321 -11.96 14.52 -14.91
CA ASP A 321 -12.70 13.56 -14.08
C ASP A 321 -13.10 12.32 -14.88
N HIS A 322 -13.54 12.51 -16.13
CA HIS A 322 -13.83 11.39 -17.03
C HIS A 322 -12.58 10.55 -17.31
N ALA A 323 -11.44 11.18 -17.62
CA ALA A 323 -10.18 10.47 -17.86
C ALA A 323 -9.67 9.74 -16.61
N ALA A 324 -9.75 10.37 -15.43
CA ALA A 324 -9.37 9.77 -14.15
C ALA A 324 -10.27 8.58 -13.80
N GLY A 325 -11.57 8.64 -14.12
CA GLY A 325 -12.53 7.57 -13.90
C GLY A 325 -12.26 6.29 -14.72
N LEU A 326 -11.38 6.33 -15.72
CA LEU A 326 -10.98 5.14 -16.49
C LEU A 326 -10.11 4.17 -15.68
N PHE A 327 -9.43 4.65 -14.63
CA PHE A 327 -8.53 3.84 -13.79
C PHE A 327 -9.29 3.10 -12.69
N THR A 328 -9.97 2.03 -13.08
CA THR A 328 -10.90 1.29 -12.19
C THR A 328 -10.25 0.30 -11.23
N ASN A 329 -9.02 -0.15 -11.50
CA ASN A 329 -8.34 -1.20 -10.74
C ASN A 329 -7.06 -0.73 -10.01
N THR A 330 -6.76 0.57 -10.02
CA THR A 330 -5.62 1.07 -9.24
C THR A 330 -5.95 1.05 -7.74
N PRO A 331 -5.06 0.54 -6.87
CA PRO A 331 -5.32 0.43 -5.43
C PRO A 331 -5.36 1.79 -4.70
N LYS A 332 -4.76 2.84 -5.30
CA LYS A 332 -4.78 4.21 -4.78
C LYS A 332 -4.69 5.18 -5.95
N LEU A 333 -5.69 6.06 -6.09
CA LEU A 333 -5.73 7.10 -7.12
C LEU A 333 -5.62 8.50 -6.48
N ASP A 334 -4.53 9.20 -6.76
CA ASP A 334 -4.37 10.63 -6.50
C ASP A 334 -4.60 11.40 -7.82
N ALA A 335 -5.84 11.84 -8.07
CA ALA A 335 -6.22 12.52 -9.29
C ALA A 335 -6.61 13.98 -9.03
N ARG A 336 -5.88 14.93 -9.63
CA ARG A 336 -6.20 16.36 -9.51
C ARG A 336 -5.62 17.22 -10.64
N LEU A 337 -6.28 18.36 -10.90
CA LEU A 337 -5.73 19.44 -11.72
C LEU A 337 -4.79 20.32 -10.87
N LEU A 338 -3.64 20.69 -11.43
CA LEU A 338 -2.66 21.57 -10.79
C LEU A 338 -2.84 23.02 -11.23
N LEU A 339 -2.98 23.91 -10.25
CA LEU A 339 -3.19 25.34 -10.48
C LEU A 339 -1.92 26.06 -10.93
N GLY A 340 -2.08 27.06 -11.80
CA GLY A 340 -1.03 28.01 -12.14
C GLY A 340 0.11 27.44 -12.97
N GLY A 341 -0.20 26.60 -13.96
CA GLY A 341 0.78 26.10 -14.92
C GLY A 341 0.18 25.64 -16.24
N GLY A 342 1.05 25.44 -17.23
CA GLY A 342 0.72 24.94 -18.57
C GLY A 342 1.03 23.45 -18.77
N HIS A 343 0.78 22.91 -19.98
CA HIS A 343 1.14 21.53 -20.37
C HIS A 343 2.58 21.17 -20.01
N ASN A 344 3.52 22.09 -20.26
CA ASN A 344 4.92 21.98 -19.85
C ASN A 344 5.11 22.52 -18.43
N PHE A 345 4.45 21.87 -17.46
CA PHE A 345 4.31 22.38 -16.10
C PHE A 345 5.66 22.61 -15.39
N GLU A 346 6.70 21.84 -15.72
CA GLU A 346 8.07 22.01 -15.18
C GLU A 346 8.67 23.41 -15.43
N PHE A 347 8.10 24.14 -16.41
CA PHE A 347 8.54 25.48 -16.79
C PHE A 347 7.61 26.58 -16.25
N SER A 348 6.61 26.21 -15.47
CA SER A 348 5.68 27.14 -14.82
C SER A 348 6.27 27.63 -13.48
N LYS A 349 5.84 28.80 -13.00
CA LYS A 349 6.22 29.31 -11.67
C LYS A 349 5.91 28.33 -10.53
N ASN A 350 4.89 27.51 -10.74
CA ASN A 350 4.41 26.52 -9.79
C ASN A 350 5.06 25.14 -9.96
N ALA A 351 6.10 24.96 -10.78
CA ALA A 351 6.83 23.69 -10.87
C ALA A 351 7.22 23.07 -9.51
N PRO A 352 7.60 23.85 -8.47
CA PRO A 352 7.82 23.30 -7.13
C PRO A 352 6.60 22.57 -6.53
N LEU A 353 5.37 22.99 -6.82
CA LEU A 353 4.15 22.31 -6.36
C LEU A 353 3.98 20.93 -7.01
N LEU A 354 4.39 20.77 -8.27
CA LEU A 354 4.39 19.48 -8.94
C LEU A 354 5.46 18.55 -8.34
N GLN A 355 6.63 19.10 -8.03
CA GLN A 355 7.70 18.33 -7.38
C GLN A 355 7.27 17.87 -5.98
N GLU A 356 6.72 18.77 -5.16
CA GLU A 356 6.15 18.46 -3.83
C GLU A 356 5.04 17.39 -3.94
N ALA A 357 4.12 17.53 -4.89
CA ALA A 357 3.07 16.55 -5.12
C ALA A 357 3.61 15.14 -5.42
N ARG A 358 4.68 15.03 -6.22
CA ARG A 358 5.34 13.75 -6.53
C ARG A 358 6.06 13.19 -5.33
N GLU A 359 6.78 14.03 -4.61
CA GLU A 359 7.49 13.64 -3.38
C GLU A 359 6.51 13.15 -2.33
N ASP A 360 5.40 13.84 -2.08
CA ASP A 360 4.36 13.41 -1.15
C ASP A 360 3.72 12.09 -1.55
N PHE A 361 3.43 11.92 -2.84
CA PHE A 361 2.87 10.67 -3.35
C PHE A 361 3.83 9.50 -3.14
N ILE A 362 5.09 9.64 -3.58
CA ILE A 362 6.14 8.64 -3.40
C ILE A 362 6.39 8.39 -1.91
N ASN A 363 6.54 9.45 -1.12
CA ASN A 363 6.75 9.38 0.31
C ASN A 363 5.59 8.66 1.00
N SER A 364 4.33 8.91 0.65
CA SER A 364 3.18 8.18 1.23
C SER A 364 3.21 6.68 0.93
N LEU A 365 3.84 6.27 -0.16
CA LEU A 365 3.91 4.88 -0.60
C LEU A 365 5.14 4.15 -0.05
N ILE A 366 6.21 4.87 0.30
CA ILE A 366 7.38 4.33 0.99
C ILE A 366 7.29 4.48 2.52
N SER A 367 6.68 5.56 3.05
CA SER A 367 6.53 5.84 4.48
C SER A 367 5.45 4.96 5.11
N SER A 368 4.40 4.63 4.35
CA SER A 368 3.51 3.54 4.72
C SER A 368 4.27 2.22 4.80
N GLN A 369 5.46 2.07 4.19
CA GLN A 369 6.35 0.91 4.41
C GLN A 369 7.39 1.08 5.51
N ASP A 370 7.77 2.30 5.88
CA ASP A 370 8.98 2.58 6.66
C ASP A 370 8.77 3.08 8.11
N ASP A 371 7.53 3.30 8.58
CA ASP A 371 7.27 3.34 10.02
C ASP A 371 6.45 2.14 10.54
N PRO A 372 7.12 1.03 10.92
CA PRO A 372 6.55 -0.09 11.64
C PRO A 372 5.77 0.26 12.92
N ALA A 373 5.85 1.50 13.42
CA ALA A 373 5.27 1.94 14.68
C ALA A 373 3.86 2.57 14.54
N ALA A 374 3.47 3.00 13.35
CA ALA A 374 2.32 3.89 13.15
C ALA A 374 1.26 3.35 12.16
N PHE A 375 1.03 2.03 12.12
CA PHE A 375 -0.02 1.50 11.25
C PHE A 375 -1.39 2.08 11.62
N ASP A 376 -2.18 2.38 10.60
CA ASP A 376 -3.55 2.90 10.68
C ASP A 376 -4.60 1.91 10.16
N GLN A 377 -4.14 0.79 9.57
CA GLN A 377 -4.96 -0.30 9.05
C GLN A 377 -4.33 -1.66 9.33
N ILE A 378 -5.18 -2.69 9.48
CA ILE A 378 -4.74 -4.08 9.63
C ILE A 378 -4.55 -4.69 8.23
N PRO A 379 -3.37 -5.25 7.89
CA PRO A 379 -3.10 -5.83 6.58
C PRO A 379 -4.08 -6.95 6.21
N LEU A 380 -4.51 -7.00 4.94
CA LEU A 380 -5.31 -8.11 4.39
C LEU A 380 -4.46 -8.94 3.43
N LEU A 381 -4.25 -10.20 3.76
CA LEU A 381 -3.48 -11.14 2.94
C LEU A 381 -4.40 -12.18 2.28
N ASP A 382 -3.99 -12.64 1.11
CA ASP A 382 -4.66 -13.71 0.36
C ASP A 382 -3.85 -15.00 0.49
N PHE A 383 -4.39 -16.00 1.22
CA PHE A 383 -3.71 -17.26 1.46
C PHE A 383 -3.43 -18.03 0.16
N ALA A 384 -4.24 -17.84 -0.90
CA ALA A 384 -4.05 -18.54 -2.16
C ALA A 384 -2.70 -18.21 -2.82
N LEU A 385 -2.16 -17.00 -2.60
CA LEU A 385 -0.84 -16.57 -3.10
C LEU A 385 0.32 -17.35 -2.46
N SER A 386 0.11 -18.02 -1.33
CA SER A 386 1.15 -18.83 -0.69
C SER A 386 1.46 -20.13 -1.45
N SER A 387 0.55 -20.57 -2.33
CA SER A 387 0.61 -21.86 -3.02
C SER A 387 1.32 -21.84 -4.37
N ASP A 388 1.37 -20.69 -5.04
CA ASP A 388 2.04 -20.54 -6.35
C ASP A 388 3.44 -19.94 -6.15
N PRO A 389 4.52 -20.62 -6.59
CA PRO A 389 5.89 -20.11 -6.47
C PRO A 389 6.10 -18.69 -7.01
N SER A 390 5.36 -18.28 -8.05
CA SER A 390 5.47 -16.96 -8.66
C SER A 390 4.89 -15.84 -7.80
N THR A 391 3.92 -16.16 -6.92
CA THR A 391 3.25 -15.19 -6.03
C THR A 391 3.65 -15.35 -4.56
N LYS A 392 4.21 -16.51 -4.20
CA LYS A 392 4.63 -16.83 -2.83
C LYS A 392 5.64 -15.82 -2.27
N VAL A 393 6.57 -15.34 -3.09
CA VAL A 393 7.58 -14.35 -2.67
C VAL A 393 6.89 -13.07 -2.15
N GLN A 394 5.95 -12.53 -2.92
CA GLN A 394 5.18 -11.34 -2.53
C GLN A 394 4.33 -11.59 -1.28
N PHE A 395 3.74 -12.78 -1.17
CA PHE A 395 2.99 -13.18 0.03
C PHE A 395 3.89 -13.21 1.27
N LEU A 396 5.08 -13.82 1.17
CA LEU A 396 6.04 -13.92 2.29
C LEU A 396 6.56 -12.54 2.71
N GLU A 397 6.80 -11.62 1.78
CA GLU A 397 7.18 -10.23 2.09
C GLU A 397 6.06 -9.50 2.83
N SER A 398 4.81 -9.64 2.36
CA SER A 398 3.64 -9.06 3.01
C SER A 398 3.41 -9.65 4.40
N LEU A 399 3.62 -10.97 4.55
CA LEU A 399 3.50 -11.68 5.81
C LEU A 399 4.59 -11.25 6.79
N ARG A 400 5.86 -11.20 6.36
CA ARG A 400 6.98 -10.71 7.16
C ARG A 400 6.65 -9.34 7.74
N ARG A 401 6.19 -8.44 6.88
CA ARG A 401 5.80 -7.09 7.31
C ARG A 401 4.66 -7.12 8.34
N ALA A 402 3.61 -7.89 8.11
CA ALA A 402 2.50 -8.00 9.04
C ALA A 402 2.94 -8.53 10.42
N VAL A 403 3.73 -9.61 10.46
CA VAL A 403 4.14 -10.24 11.73
C VAL A 403 5.20 -9.43 12.48
N VAL A 404 6.06 -8.69 11.78
CA VAL A 404 7.12 -7.88 12.42
C VAL A 404 6.56 -6.54 12.90
N ASN A 405 5.75 -5.86 12.07
CA ASN A 405 5.38 -4.47 12.32
C ASN A 405 4.01 -4.32 13.00
N VAL A 406 3.05 -5.18 12.67
CA VAL A 406 1.65 -5.02 13.08
C VAL A 406 1.26 -6.01 14.16
N GLY A 407 1.67 -7.28 14.02
CA GLY A 407 1.25 -8.37 14.93
C GLY A 407 -0.18 -8.85 14.73
N PHE A 408 -0.90 -8.30 13.74
CA PHE A 408 -2.25 -8.64 13.33
C PHE A 408 -2.34 -8.63 11.80
N LEU A 409 -3.21 -9.47 11.25
CA LEU A 409 -3.62 -9.44 9.84
C LEU A 409 -5.02 -10.04 9.67
N TYR A 410 -5.69 -9.67 8.59
CA TYR A 410 -6.78 -10.46 8.00
C TYR A 410 -6.21 -11.45 7.00
N ILE A 411 -6.82 -12.61 6.90
CA ILE A 411 -6.52 -13.59 5.87
C ILE A 411 -7.79 -14.07 5.19
N LYS A 412 -7.82 -14.00 3.86
CA LYS A 412 -8.90 -14.53 3.01
C LYS A 412 -8.44 -15.77 2.25
N ASN A 413 -9.41 -16.48 1.66
CA ASN A 413 -9.18 -17.67 0.84
C ASN A 413 -8.40 -18.77 1.58
N THR A 414 -8.65 -18.92 2.88
CA THR A 414 -8.10 -20.01 3.70
C THR A 414 -8.65 -21.37 3.21
N PRO A 415 -7.93 -22.48 3.45
CA PRO A 415 -8.39 -23.82 3.06
C PRO A 415 -9.55 -24.36 3.91
N ILE A 416 -10.01 -23.61 4.92
CA ILE A 416 -11.12 -24.00 5.79
C ILE A 416 -12.43 -23.96 5.01
N SER A 417 -13.20 -25.04 5.09
CA SER A 417 -14.48 -25.18 4.42
C SER A 417 -15.50 -24.16 4.94
N THR A 418 -16.18 -23.49 4.01
CA THR A 418 -17.27 -22.56 4.34
C THR A 418 -18.43 -23.26 5.05
N ASP A 419 -18.69 -24.52 4.73
CA ASP A 419 -19.74 -25.31 5.37
C ASP A 419 -19.38 -25.67 6.81
N ILE A 420 -18.11 -25.98 7.08
CA ILE A 420 -17.62 -26.26 8.44
C ILE A 420 -17.63 -24.98 9.29
N GLN A 421 -17.17 -23.85 8.74
CA GLN A 421 -17.29 -22.55 9.41
C GLN A 421 -18.75 -22.20 9.70
N GLY A 422 -19.64 -22.37 8.72
CA GLY A 422 -21.07 -22.12 8.87
C GLY A 422 -21.72 -23.01 9.93
N ALA A 423 -21.34 -24.30 9.98
CA ALA A 423 -21.81 -25.23 10.99
C ALA A 423 -21.36 -24.81 12.40
N LEU A 424 -20.09 -24.43 12.59
CA LEU A 424 -19.61 -23.91 13.86
C LEU A 424 -20.33 -22.62 14.25
N ILE A 425 -20.48 -21.67 13.32
CA ILE A 425 -21.19 -20.40 13.57
C ILE A 425 -22.59 -20.67 14.11
N LYS A 426 -23.34 -21.50 13.38
CA LYS A 426 -24.71 -21.86 13.75
C LYS A 426 -24.76 -22.54 15.12
N LYS A 427 -23.95 -23.58 15.32
CA LYS A 427 -23.96 -24.39 16.54
C LYS A 427 -23.43 -23.64 17.77
N GLY A 428 -22.43 -22.78 17.57
CA GLY A 428 -21.90 -21.94 18.64
C GLY A 428 -22.88 -20.87 19.09
N ILE A 429 -23.63 -20.26 18.17
CA ILE A 429 -24.72 -19.33 18.52
C ILE A 429 -25.87 -20.08 19.21
N GLU A 430 -26.29 -21.24 18.70
CA GLU A 430 -27.30 -22.10 19.35
C GLU A 430 -26.92 -22.38 20.82
N LEU A 431 -25.64 -22.69 21.08
CA LEU A 431 -25.14 -22.93 22.44
C LEU A 431 -25.17 -21.68 23.34
N LEU A 432 -24.74 -20.53 22.83
CA LEU A 432 -24.69 -19.27 23.58
C LEU A 432 -26.08 -18.73 23.93
N GLU A 433 -27.09 -19.06 23.10
CA GLU A 433 -28.50 -18.70 23.28
C GLU A 433 -29.32 -19.69 24.12
N LEU A 434 -28.71 -20.78 24.60
CA LEU A 434 -29.42 -21.69 25.51
C LEU A 434 -29.86 -21.00 26.81
N PRO A 435 -30.96 -21.47 27.44
CA PRO A 435 -31.32 -21.09 28.80
C PRO A 435 -30.15 -21.30 29.76
N LEU A 436 -30.02 -20.42 30.75
CA LEU A 436 -28.90 -20.45 31.70
C LEU A 436 -28.79 -21.82 32.37
N GLU A 437 -29.90 -22.45 32.71
CA GLU A 437 -29.95 -23.77 33.36
C GLU A 437 -29.25 -24.86 32.53
N GLU A 438 -29.38 -24.82 31.21
CA GLU A 438 -28.68 -25.75 30.31
C GLU A 438 -27.19 -25.41 30.20
N LYS A 439 -26.84 -24.12 30.11
CA LYS A 439 -25.44 -23.67 30.08
C LYS A 439 -24.68 -24.08 31.35
N LEU A 440 -25.34 -24.02 32.50
CA LEU A 440 -24.76 -24.37 33.81
C LEU A 440 -24.49 -25.88 33.97
N LYS A 441 -25.12 -26.76 33.19
CA LYS A 441 -24.79 -28.20 33.22
C LYS A 441 -23.34 -28.48 32.82
N ILE A 442 -22.79 -27.64 31.95
CA ILE A 442 -21.39 -27.69 31.49
C ILE A 442 -20.61 -26.47 31.96
N GLU A 443 -20.95 -25.92 33.14
CA GLU A 443 -20.21 -24.81 33.78
C GLU A 443 -18.73 -25.15 33.95
N MET A 444 -17.84 -24.19 33.68
CA MET A 444 -16.40 -24.37 33.76
C MET A 444 -15.97 -24.82 35.17
N ALA A 445 -16.65 -24.35 36.21
CA ALA A 445 -16.45 -24.79 37.60
C ALA A 445 -16.63 -26.31 37.78
N ASN A 446 -17.38 -27.01 36.92
CA ASN A 446 -17.51 -28.47 36.96
C ASN A 446 -16.27 -29.20 36.42
N SER A 447 -15.34 -28.49 35.76
CA SER A 447 -14.13 -29.05 35.17
C SER A 447 -12.88 -28.51 35.85
N LYS A 448 -12.09 -29.42 36.44
CA LYS A 448 -10.74 -29.10 36.93
C LYS A 448 -9.77 -28.66 35.81
N HIS A 449 -10.21 -28.71 34.55
CA HIS A 449 -9.45 -28.40 33.34
C HIS A 449 -9.72 -27.02 32.72
N PHE A 450 -10.58 -26.21 33.35
CA PHE A 450 -10.94 -24.87 32.87
C PHE A 450 -11.57 -24.89 31.46
N LEU A 451 -12.38 -25.91 31.18
CA LEU A 451 -13.16 -26.09 29.95
C LEU A 451 -14.66 -26.11 30.31
N GLY A 452 -15.50 -25.45 29.53
CA GLY A 452 -16.94 -25.28 29.79
C GLY A 452 -17.39 -23.82 29.83
N TYR A 453 -18.60 -23.60 30.33
CA TYR A 453 -19.26 -22.30 30.39
C TYR A 453 -18.72 -21.39 31.50
N SER A 454 -18.31 -20.17 31.14
CA SER A 454 -18.07 -19.07 32.06
C SER A 454 -19.21 -18.05 31.96
N ARG A 455 -19.76 -17.69 33.12
CA ARG A 455 -20.84 -16.71 33.25
C ARG A 455 -20.42 -15.33 32.74
N LEU A 456 -21.41 -14.48 32.47
CA LEU A 456 -21.21 -13.07 32.16
C LEU A 456 -20.40 -12.39 33.27
N GLY A 457 -19.26 -11.79 32.91
CA GLY A 457 -18.37 -11.15 33.91
C GLY A 457 -17.53 -12.12 34.73
N GLY A 458 -17.51 -13.41 34.37
CA GLY A 458 -16.78 -14.44 35.13
C GLY A 458 -15.25 -14.37 35.00
N GLU A 459 -14.73 -13.81 33.89
CA GLU A 459 -13.29 -13.67 33.65
C GLU A 459 -12.83 -12.23 33.93
N ILE A 460 -11.64 -12.08 34.51
CA ILE A 460 -11.06 -10.79 34.90
C ILE A 460 -9.83 -10.49 34.04
N THR A 461 -9.87 -9.37 33.31
CA THR A 461 -8.74 -8.86 32.52
C THR A 461 -8.42 -7.42 32.94
N ALA A 462 -7.12 -7.10 33.06
CA ALA A 462 -6.67 -5.79 33.53
C ALA A 462 -7.35 -5.35 34.84
N MET A 463 -7.57 -6.32 35.75
CA MET A 463 -8.20 -6.14 37.06
C MET A 463 -9.68 -5.72 37.03
N LYS A 464 -10.35 -5.80 35.87
CA LYS A 464 -11.79 -5.51 35.72
C LYS A 464 -12.51 -6.74 35.13
N PRO A 465 -13.77 -7.02 35.50
CA PRO A 465 -14.57 -8.05 34.87
C PRO A 465 -14.75 -7.79 33.36
N ASP A 466 -14.58 -8.82 32.55
CA ASP A 466 -14.85 -8.78 31.11
C ASP A 466 -16.36 -8.90 30.86
N TYR A 467 -16.97 -7.93 30.17
CA TYR A 467 -18.41 -7.93 29.90
C TYR A 467 -18.78 -8.87 28.75
N ARG A 468 -18.55 -10.17 28.98
CA ARG A 468 -18.85 -11.28 28.08
C ARG A 468 -19.19 -12.54 28.84
N GLU A 469 -19.96 -13.43 28.21
CA GLU A 469 -20.05 -14.83 28.57
C GLU A 469 -19.34 -15.68 27.52
N GLN A 470 -18.88 -16.88 27.88
CA GLN A 470 -18.15 -17.73 26.93
C GLN A 470 -18.22 -19.23 27.27
N PHE A 471 -17.93 -20.05 26.27
CA PHE A 471 -17.58 -21.46 26.45
C PHE A 471 -16.15 -21.69 26.00
N ASP A 472 -15.36 -22.40 26.80
CA ASP A 472 -14.01 -22.83 26.44
C ASP A 472 -14.02 -24.32 26.09
N PHE A 473 -13.58 -24.65 24.88
CA PHE A 473 -13.30 -25.99 24.39
C PHE A 473 -11.82 -26.12 24.01
N ALA A 474 -11.32 -27.34 23.85
CA ALA A 474 -9.95 -27.60 23.42
C ALA A 474 -9.86 -28.85 22.53
N THR A 475 -8.69 -29.09 21.95
CA THR A 475 -8.37 -30.40 21.37
C THR A 475 -8.64 -31.50 22.41
N GLU A 476 -9.43 -32.50 22.04
CA GLU A 476 -9.82 -33.57 22.97
C GLU A 476 -8.59 -34.37 23.41
N VAL A 477 -8.33 -34.39 24.73
CA VAL A 477 -7.24 -35.14 25.34
C VAL A 477 -7.72 -35.80 26.65
N PRO A 478 -7.16 -36.94 27.05
CA PRO A 478 -7.49 -37.55 28.33
C PRO A 478 -7.07 -36.67 29.50
N ALA A 479 -7.68 -36.88 30.66
CA ALA A 479 -7.23 -36.24 31.89
C ALA A 479 -5.83 -36.76 32.29
N PRO A 480 -4.96 -35.89 32.85
CA PRO A 480 -3.68 -36.29 33.43
C PRO A 480 -3.84 -37.38 34.51
N GLY A 481 -2.81 -38.21 34.68
CA GLY A 481 -2.74 -39.18 35.77
C GLY A 481 -2.76 -38.54 37.17
N PRO A 482 -3.14 -39.31 38.22
CA PRO A 482 -3.25 -38.79 39.58
C PRO A 482 -1.92 -38.32 40.18
N ASP A 483 -0.79 -38.87 39.71
CA ASP A 483 0.56 -38.54 40.18
C ASP A 483 1.26 -37.48 39.31
N GLU A 484 0.57 -36.96 38.28
CA GLU A 484 1.13 -35.92 37.43
C GLU A 484 1.09 -34.54 38.11
N PRO A 485 2.05 -33.64 37.79
CA PRO A 485 2.06 -32.30 38.35
C PRO A 485 0.73 -31.56 38.14
N VAL A 486 0.30 -30.79 39.16
CA VAL A 486 -1.04 -30.17 39.18
C VAL A 486 -1.31 -29.27 37.96
N TRP A 487 -0.28 -28.60 37.43
CA TRP A 487 -0.38 -27.73 36.25
C TRP A 487 -0.78 -28.48 34.97
N GLN A 488 -0.57 -29.80 34.90
CA GLN A 488 -1.03 -30.65 33.79
C GLN A 488 -2.55 -30.61 33.64
N ASN A 489 -3.29 -30.34 34.73
CA ASN A 489 -4.74 -30.21 34.68
C ASN A 489 -5.21 -29.06 33.77
N LEU A 490 -4.36 -28.17 33.26
CA LEU A 490 -4.72 -27.24 32.18
C LEU A 490 -5.15 -27.94 30.87
N ARG A 491 -4.91 -29.26 30.78
CA ARG A 491 -5.29 -30.18 29.71
C ARG A 491 -6.24 -31.22 30.28
N GLY A 492 -7.26 -31.60 29.50
CA GLY A 492 -8.19 -32.66 29.87
C GLY A 492 -9.43 -32.68 28.98
N PRO A 493 -10.42 -33.53 29.30
CA PRO A 493 -11.61 -33.70 28.48
C PRO A 493 -12.50 -32.45 28.48
N ASN A 494 -13.12 -32.19 27.33
CA ASN A 494 -14.14 -31.15 27.19
C ASN A 494 -15.44 -31.51 27.94
N GLN A 495 -16.23 -30.49 28.26
CA GLN A 495 -17.61 -30.66 28.72
C GLN A 495 -18.57 -30.39 27.56
N TRP A 496 -19.16 -31.45 26.99
CA TRP A 496 -20.05 -31.34 25.83
C TRP A 496 -21.51 -31.14 26.25
N PRO A 497 -22.30 -30.31 25.55
CA PRO A 497 -23.75 -30.30 25.74
C PRO A 497 -24.32 -31.66 25.36
N ASP A 498 -25.46 -32.01 25.95
CA ASP A 498 -26.15 -33.25 25.61
C ASP A 498 -26.60 -33.24 24.14
N GLU A 499 -26.44 -34.36 23.46
CA GLU A 499 -26.76 -34.51 22.03
C GLU A 499 -28.25 -34.25 21.75
N SER A 500 -29.13 -34.44 22.73
CA SER A 500 -30.56 -34.10 22.62
C SER A 500 -30.85 -32.60 22.68
N VAL A 501 -29.93 -31.78 23.23
CA VAL A 501 -30.09 -30.33 23.36
C VAL A 501 -29.56 -29.63 22.10
N ILE A 502 -28.36 -30.00 21.65
CA ILE A 502 -27.79 -29.47 20.40
C ILE A 502 -27.16 -30.62 19.59
N PRO A 503 -27.98 -31.33 18.78
CA PRO A 503 -27.47 -32.41 17.95
C PRO A 503 -26.35 -31.94 17.02
N GLY A 504 -25.27 -32.72 16.95
CA GLY A 504 -24.10 -32.49 16.12
C GLY A 504 -23.16 -31.39 16.60
N PHE A 505 -23.34 -30.85 17.81
CA PHE A 505 -22.48 -29.77 18.32
C PHE A 505 -21.00 -30.19 18.41
N ARG A 506 -20.74 -31.34 19.04
CA ARG A 506 -19.38 -31.88 19.21
C ARG A 506 -18.68 -32.04 17.86
N VAL A 507 -19.37 -32.67 16.90
CA VAL A 507 -18.85 -32.89 15.54
C VAL A 507 -18.52 -31.57 14.84
N ALA A 508 -19.36 -30.55 14.97
CA ALA A 508 -19.09 -29.24 14.39
C ALA A 508 -17.85 -28.56 14.99
N VAL A 509 -17.63 -28.68 16.30
CA VAL A 509 -16.44 -28.16 16.97
C VAL A 509 -15.19 -28.94 16.57
N GLU A 510 -15.24 -30.27 16.61
CA GLU A 510 -14.09 -31.14 16.27
C GLU A 510 -13.66 -30.92 14.81
N ASN A 511 -14.60 -30.93 13.85
CA ASN A 511 -14.29 -30.69 12.44
C ASN A 511 -13.63 -29.33 12.20
N TYR A 512 -14.13 -28.27 12.86
CA TYR A 512 -13.53 -26.94 12.71
C TYR A 512 -12.14 -26.87 13.36
N MET A 513 -11.95 -27.50 14.51
CA MET A 513 -10.66 -27.55 15.19
C MET A 513 -9.60 -28.28 14.36
N ASP A 514 -9.98 -29.34 13.65
CA ASP A 514 -9.09 -30.07 12.74
C ASP A 514 -8.64 -29.20 11.55
N GLU A 515 -9.56 -28.48 10.90
CA GLU A 515 -9.21 -27.59 9.79
C GLU A 515 -8.36 -26.38 10.24
N ILE A 516 -8.68 -25.81 11.41
CA ILE A 516 -7.86 -24.74 12.00
C ILE A 516 -6.48 -25.26 12.37
N GLN A 517 -6.35 -26.49 12.90
CA GLN A 517 -5.05 -27.06 13.22
C GLN A 517 -4.18 -27.21 11.97
N ALA A 518 -4.74 -27.69 10.87
CA ALA A 518 -4.05 -27.82 9.60
C ALA A 518 -3.59 -26.45 9.06
N LEU A 519 -4.49 -25.44 9.09
CA LEU A 519 -4.13 -24.07 8.73
C LEU A 519 -3.04 -23.51 9.65
N ALA A 520 -3.15 -23.71 10.96
CA ALA A 520 -2.21 -23.15 11.93
C ALA A 520 -0.79 -23.71 11.76
N LEU A 521 -0.66 -24.99 11.42
CA LEU A 521 0.62 -25.60 11.08
C LEU A 521 1.21 -24.97 9.81
N SER A 522 0.45 -24.98 8.71
CA SER A 522 0.89 -24.40 7.43
C SER A 522 1.22 -22.91 7.54
N PHE A 523 0.44 -22.15 8.30
CA PHE A 523 0.69 -20.74 8.51
C PHE A 523 1.95 -20.50 9.36
N SER A 524 2.23 -21.36 10.35
CA SER A 524 3.50 -21.28 11.10
C SER A 524 4.72 -21.57 10.21
N GLU A 525 4.60 -22.48 9.25
CA GLU A 525 5.65 -22.74 8.25
C GLU A 525 5.88 -21.53 7.35
N LEU A 526 4.81 -20.88 6.90
CA LEU A 526 4.89 -19.65 6.11
C LEU A 526 5.52 -18.50 6.90
N ILE A 527 5.25 -18.39 8.21
CA ILE A 527 5.94 -17.42 9.06
C ILE A 527 7.43 -17.74 9.13
N ALA A 528 7.83 -19.01 9.27
CA ALA A 528 9.25 -19.37 9.30
C ALA A 528 9.94 -19.00 7.99
N GLU A 529 9.32 -19.32 6.85
CA GLU A 529 9.82 -18.92 5.53
C GLU A 529 9.89 -17.39 5.37
N ALA A 530 8.87 -16.67 5.86
CA ALA A 530 8.86 -15.21 5.85
C ALA A 530 9.99 -14.63 6.72
N LEU A 531 10.48 -15.36 7.72
CA LEU A 531 11.64 -14.98 8.52
C LEU A 531 12.96 -15.54 7.95
N ASP A 532 12.98 -15.98 6.70
CA ASP A 532 14.12 -16.61 6.02
C ASP A 532 14.70 -17.81 6.80
N MET A 533 13.81 -18.57 7.45
CA MET A 533 14.14 -19.78 8.20
C MET A 533 13.55 -21.01 7.51
N PRO A 534 14.06 -22.23 7.79
CA PRO A 534 13.43 -23.46 7.33
C PRO A 534 11.95 -23.52 7.76
N ALA A 535 11.04 -23.90 6.86
CA ALA A 535 9.60 -23.96 7.09
C ALA A 535 9.23 -24.68 8.41
N ASN A 536 9.88 -25.81 8.70
CA ASN A 536 9.61 -26.63 9.89
C ASN A 536 10.24 -26.11 11.20
N SER A 537 10.81 -24.90 11.23
CA SER A 537 11.57 -24.38 12.38
C SER A 537 10.77 -24.34 13.68
N PHE A 538 9.45 -24.20 13.59
CA PHE A 538 8.58 -24.12 14.77
C PHE A 538 8.03 -25.46 15.25
N HIS A 539 8.14 -26.56 14.47
CA HIS A 539 7.48 -27.83 14.77
C HIS A 539 7.88 -28.40 16.14
N LYS A 540 9.12 -28.18 16.56
CA LYS A 540 9.66 -28.62 17.86
C LYS A 540 8.99 -27.96 19.08
N PHE A 541 8.24 -26.88 18.88
CA PHE A 541 7.52 -26.16 19.94
C PHE A 541 6.05 -26.53 20.02
N PHE A 542 5.57 -27.50 19.25
CA PHE A 542 4.18 -27.95 19.31
C PHE A 542 4.07 -29.34 19.91
N ASP A 543 3.04 -29.54 20.74
CA ASP A 543 2.69 -30.88 21.23
C ASP A 543 2.11 -31.74 20.11
N SER A 544 2.20 -33.05 20.26
CA SER A 544 1.49 -34.03 19.43
C SER A 544 0.68 -34.97 20.33
N PRO A 545 -0.68 -34.91 20.31
CA PRO A 545 -1.50 -33.95 19.57
C PRO A 545 -1.36 -32.52 20.11
N GLN A 546 -1.52 -31.53 19.24
CA GLN A 546 -1.43 -30.12 19.62
C GLN A 546 -2.64 -29.72 20.44
N HIS A 547 -2.40 -29.02 21.55
CA HIS A 547 -3.46 -28.58 22.45
C HIS A 547 -3.92 -27.16 22.12
N ASN A 548 -4.83 -27.05 21.16
CA ASN A 548 -5.47 -25.78 20.78
C ASN A 548 -6.70 -25.55 21.65
N LYS A 549 -7.04 -24.28 21.92
CA LYS A 549 -8.24 -23.91 22.68
C LYS A 549 -9.18 -23.06 21.84
N LEU A 550 -10.45 -23.42 21.76
CA LEU A 550 -11.51 -22.63 21.16
C LEU A 550 -12.27 -21.89 22.26
N LYS A 551 -12.54 -20.61 22.07
CA LYS A 551 -13.59 -19.92 22.84
C LYS A 551 -14.77 -19.62 21.93
N LEU A 552 -15.98 -19.83 22.43
CA LEU A 552 -17.20 -19.32 21.84
C LEU A 552 -17.70 -18.18 22.74
N VAL A 553 -17.62 -16.95 22.26
CA VAL A 553 -17.82 -15.75 23.10
C VAL A 553 -19.05 -14.98 22.65
N LYS A 554 -19.84 -14.51 23.61
CA LYS A 554 -20.96 -13.57 23.42
C LYS A 554 -20.75 -12.31 24.24
N TYR A 555 -20.80 -11.16 23.58
CA TYR A 555 -20.82 -9.84 24.20
C TYR A 555 -22.24 -9.25 24.06
N PRO A 556 -23.02 -9.14 25.15
CA PRO A 556 -24.29 -8.47 25.11
C PRO A 556 -24.10 -6.98 24.79
N ALA A 557 -25.11 -6.36 24.18
CA ALA A 557 -25.13 -4.91 24.02
C ALA A 557 -25.13 -4.25 25.42
N PRO A 558 -24.36 -3.17 25.63
CA PRO A 558 -24.44 -2.43 26.88
C PRO A 558 -25.87 -1.88 27.08
N PRO A 559 -26.32 -1.69 28.32
CA PRO A 559 -27.58 -0.99 28.60
C PRO A 559 -27.59 0.41 27.96
N PRO A 560 -28.71 0.89 27.41
CA PRO A 560 -28.81 2.22 26.79
C PRO A 560 -28.38 3.36 27.71
N ASP A 561 -28.59 3.18 29.02
CA ASP A 561 -28.34 4.20 30.05
C ASP A 561 -27.02 3.95 30.82
N ALA A 562 -26.16 3.04 30.35
CA ALA A 562 -24.89 2.78 31.01
C ALA A 562 -23.97 4.01 30.89
N GLU A 563 -23.42 4.49 32.01
CA GLU A 563 -22.34 5.48 31.98
C GLU A 563 -21.16 4.89 31.20
N ILE A 564 -20.82 5.52 30.06
CA ILE A 564 -19.69 5.11 29.23
C ILE A 564 -18.44 5.79 29.82
N PRO A 565 -17.50 5.03 30.40
CA PRO A 565 -16.25 5.60 30.89
C PRO A 565 -15.42 6.17 29.73
N GLU A 566 -14.52 7.09 30.04
CA GLU A 566 -13.50 7.53 29.09
C GLU A 566 -12.70 6.31 28.60
N GLY A 567 -12.81 5.98 27.31
CA GLY A 567 -12.22 4.78 26.71
C GLY A 567 -13.18 3.61 26.43
N GLY A 568 -14.49 3.74 26.71
CA GLY A 568 -15.53 2.78 26.36
C GLY A 568 -15.86 1.76 27.45
N VAL A 569 -16.95 1.00 27.26
CA VAL A 569 -17.32 -0.11 28.15
C VAL A 569 -16.43 -1.33 27.82
N GLN A 570 -15.72 -1.85 28.83
CA GLN A 570 -14.80 -2.98 28.64
C GLN A 570 -15.57 -4.27 28.32
N GLY A 571 -15.42 -4.77 27.09
CA GLY A 571 -15.78 -6.16 26.77
C GLY A 571 -14.65 -7.10 27.13
N VAL A 572 -13.42 -6.76 26.71
CA VAL A 572 -12.16 -7.36 27.18
C VAL A 572 -11.15 -6.24 27.31
N GLY A 573 -10.43 -6.19 28.44
CA GLY A 573 -9.41 -5.19 28.69
C GLY A 573 -8.22 -5.25 27.71
N ALA A 574 -7.40 -4.21 27.70
CA ALA A 574 -6.16 -4.18 26.90
C ALA A 574 -5.21 -5.31 27.32
N HIS A 575 -4.88 -6.21 26.40
CA HIS A 575 -4.04 -7.37 26.67
C HIS A 575 -3.30 -7.86 25.41
N LYS A 576 -2.40 -8.84 25.62
CA LYS A 576 -1.74 -9.62 24.57
C LYS A 576 -2.01 -11.10 24.82
N ASP A 577 -2.26 -11.85 23.77
CA ASP A 577 -2.52 -13.29 23.90
C ASP A 577 -1.29 -14.06 24.36
N GLY A 578 -1.49 -15.08 25.18
CA GLY A 578 -0.40 -15.99 25.60
C GLY A 578 -0.04 -17.07 24.56
N SER A 579 -0.88 -17.27 23.55
CA SER A 579 -0.75 -18.32 22.52
C SER A 579 0.49 -18.14 21.63
N PHE A 580 0.71 -19.08 20.72
CA PHE A 580 1.64 -18.92 19.60
C PHE A 580 1.02 -18.03 18.52
N LEU A 581 -0.11 -18.46 17.98
CA LEU A 581 -1.00 -17.69 17.11
C LEU A 581 -2.43 -17.76 17.64
N THR A 582 -3.24 -16.76 17.29
CA THR A 582 -4.68 -16.79 17.51
C THR A 582 -5.38 -16.63 16.17
N PHE A 583 -6.38 -17.47 15.91
CA PHE A 583 -7.22 -17.46 14.71
C PHE A 583 -8.64 -17.07 15.10
N LEU A 584 -9.06 -15.86 14.76
CA LEU A 584 -10.35 -15.31 15.17
C LEU A 584 -11.33 -15.30 13.99
N LEU A 585 -12.43 -16.02 14.17
CA LEU A 585 -13.63 -15.90 13.36
C LEU A 585 -14.57 -14.86 13.98
N GLN A 586 -15.08 -13.92 13.18
CA GLN A 586 -16.01 -12.84 13.59
C GLN A 586 -17.39 -13.06 12.95
N PRO A 587 -18.33 -13.78 13.59
CA PRO A 587 -19.61 -14.13 12.97
C PRO A 587 -20.60 -12.98 12.77
N THR A 588 -20.41 -11.83 13.43
CA THR A 588 -21.33 -10.68 13.35
C THR A 588 -20.59 -9.38 13.04
N PRO A 589 -21.25 -8.37 12.45
CA PRO A 589 -20.60 -7.20 11.84
C PRO A 589 -20.15 -6.12 12.85
N HIS A 590 -20.03 -6.45 14.14
CA HIS A 590 -19.68 -5.50 15.19
C HIS A 590 -18.21 -5.07 15.10
N THR A 591 -17.95 -3.76 15.23
CA THR A 591 -16.61 -3.16 14.99
C THR A 591 -15.80 -2.92 16.27
N GLY A 592 -16.19 -3.55 17.38
CA GLY A 592 -15.60 -3.30 18.69
C GLY A 592 -14.23 -3.96 18.95
N LEU A 593 -13.60 -4.65 18.00
CA LEU A 593 -12.22 -5.12 18.16
C LEU A 593 -11.26 -3.98 17.83
N GLU A 594 -10.33 -3.67 18.73
CA GLU A 594 -9.36 -2.59 18.56
C GLU A 594 -7.94 -3.08 18.86
N ILE A 595 -6.98 -2.69 18.03
CA ILE A 595 -5.57 -3.06 18.11
C ILE A 595 -4.76 -1.79 18.32
N GLN A 596 -3.86 -1.79 19.31
CA GLN A 596 -3.05 -0.64 19.62
C GLN A 596 -1.79 -0.60 18.74
N ASN A 597 -1.57 0.46 17.97
CA ASN A 597 -0.29 0.68 17.30
C ASN A 597 0.79 1.13 18.30
N LYS A 598 2.05 1.31 17.86
CA LYS A 598 3.14 1.68 18.78
C LYS A 598 3.11 3.17 19.18
N ASN A 599 2.32 4.00 18.49
CA ASN A 599 2.01 5.37 18.93
C ASN A 599 1.00 5.40 20.09
N GLY A 600 0.35 4.27 20.37
CA GLY A 600 -0.68 4.14 21.40
C GLY A 600 -2.11 4.32 20.87
N ASP A 601 -2.28 4.56 19.57
CA ASP A 601 -3.59 4.73 18.94
C ASP A 601 -4.31 3.38 18.80
N TRP A 602 -5.62 3.39 18.98
CA TRP A 602 -6.49 2.22 18.85
C TRP A 602 -7.08 2.13 17.45
N ILE A 603 -6.62 1.16 16.67
CA ILE A 603 -7.06 0.90 15.29
C ILE A 603 -8.17 -0.16 15.31
N LYS A 604 -9.32 0.15 14.69
CA LYS A 604 -10.44 -0.80 14.60
C LYS A 604 -10.11 -1.95 13.64
N ALA A 605 -10.54 -3.16 14.00
CA ALA A 605 -10.58 -4.33 13.12
C ALA A 605 -12.04 -4.73 12.83
N PRO A 606 -12.70 -4.04 11.88
CA PRO A 606 -14.06 -4.40 11.48
C PRO A 606 -14.12 -5.81 10.85
N PRO A 607 -15.19 -6.59 11.07
CA PRO A 607 -15.33 -7.89 10.44
C PRO A 607 -15.34 -7.79 8.90
N ILE A 608 -14.52 -8.59 8.22
CA ILE A 608 -14.51 -8.72 6.77
C ILE A 608 -15.05 -10.11 6.40
N PRO A 609 -16.17 -10.23 5.67
CA PRO A 609 -16.73 -11.52 5.28
C PRO A 609 -15.72 -12.42 4.55
N GLY A 610 -15.70 -13.71 4.90
CA GLY A 610 -14.79 -14.69 4.29
C GLY A 610 -13.34 -14.59 4.77
N THR A 611 -13.09 -13.89 5.88
CA THR A 611 -11.74 -13.76 6.46
C THR A 611 -11.67 -14.28 7.89
N LEU A 612 -10.45 -14.67 8.29
CA LEU A 612 -10.06 -14.77 9.69
C LEU A 612 -9.17 -13.59 10.06
N VAL A 613 -9.25 -13.13 11.31
CA VAL A 613 -8.20 -12.29 11.89
C VAL A 613 -7.17 -13.21 12.53
N ILE A 614 -5.90 -13.04 12.17
CA ILE A 614 -4.79 -13.75 12.80
C ILE A 614 -3.96 -12.73 13.60
N ASN A 615 -3.63 -13.07 14.85
CA ASN A 615 -2.69 -12.30 15.63
C ASN A 615 -1.57 -13.14 16.24
N ILE A 616 -0.44 -12.48 16.43
CA ILE A 616 0.76 -13.04 17.04
C ILE A 616 0.61 -13.02 18.55
N GLY A 617 0.84 -14.16 19.19
CA GLY A 617 0.82 -14.28 20.64
C GLY A 617 2.22 -14.13 21.25
N ARG A 618 2.25 -13.95 22.57
CA ARG A 618 3.47 -13.75 23.36
C ARG A 618 4.45 -14.91 23.24
N SER A 619 3.97 -16.13 23.00
CA SER A 619 4.85 -17.29 22.83
C SER A 619 5.70 -17.15 21.57
N LEU A 620 5.11 -16.75 20.43
CA LEU A 620 5.87 -16.54 19.20
C LEU A 620 6.77 -15.29 19.30
N GLN A 621 6.31 -14.21 19.93
CA GLN A 621 7.16 -13.04 20.21
C GLN A 621 8.40 -13.44 21.02
N ALA A 622 8.22 -14.24 22.07
CA ALA A 622 9.31 -14.73 22.90
C ALA A 622 10.27 -15.61 22.09
N LEU A 623 9.76 -16.64 21.40
CA LEU A 623 10.57 -17.55 20.59
C LEU A 623 11.41 -16.81 19.54
N THR A 624 10.85 -15.74 18.97
CA THR A 624 11.51 -14.93 17.95
C THR A 624 12.30 -13.75 18.51
N LYS A 625 12.47 -13.65 19.84
CA LYS A 625 13.18 -12.56 20.52
C LYS A 625 12.70 -11.17 20.10
N GLY A 626 11.39 -11.03 19.92
CA GLY A 626 10.75 -9.76 19.59
C GLY A 626 10.68 -9.43 18.10
N VAL A 627 11.15 -10.32 17.21
CA VAL A 627 10.99 -10.14 15.76
C VAL A 627 9.52 -10.17 15.38
N CYS A 628 8.76 -11.20 15.80
CA CYS A 628 7.31 -11.18 15.65
C CYS A 628 6.70 -10.39 16.82
N THR A 629 5.90 -9.37 16.51
CA THR A 629 5.31 -8.49 17.53
C THR A 629 3.98 -9.04 18.02
N ALA A 630 3.85 -9.35 19.32
CA ALA A 630 2.53 -9.54 19.91
C ALA A 630 1.95 -8.18 20.30
N THR A 631 0.83 -7.82 19.69
CA THR A 631 0.26 -6.47 19.77
C THR A 631 -0.88 -6.40 20.77
N THR A 632 -0.91 -5.31 21.53
CA THR A 632 -1.96 -5.07 22.52
C THR A 632 -3.29 -4.86 21.79
N HIS A 633 -4.34 -5.52 22.25
CA HIS A 633 -5.68 -5.39 21.69
C HIS A 633 -6.74 -5.41 22.80
N ARG A 634 -7.94 -4.93 22.49
CA ARG A 634 -9.09 -4.86 23.42
C ARG A 634 -10.41 -5.07 22.68
N VAL A 635 -11.48 -5.29 23.46
CA VAL A 635 -12.85 -5.24 22.95
C VAL A 635 -13.59 -4.09 23.61
N ASN A 636 -13.98 -3.12 22.78
CA ASN A 636 -14.73 -1.93 23.15
C ASN A 636 -16.23 -2.12 22.86
N LEU A 637 -17.05 -2.01 23.90
CA LEU A 637 -18.50 -2.18 23.80
C LEU A 637 -19.27 -0.87 23.69
N SER A 638 -18.65 0.24 23.27
CA SER A 638 -19.40 1.48 23.07
C SER A 638 -20.62 1.28 22.15
N PRO A 639 -21.76 1.96 22.41
CA PRO A 639 -23.02 1.73 21.69
C PRO A 639 -22.93 1.86 20.18
N GLU A 640 -22.06 2.73 19.65
CA GLU A 640 -21.84 2.90 18.21
C GLU A 640 -21.30 1.62 17.53
N ASN A 641 -20.66 0.71 18.27
CA ASN A 641 -20.19 -0.57 17.73
C ASN A 641 -21.31 -1.62 17.63
N TYR A 642 -22.51 -1.30 18.14
CA TYR A 642 -23.71 -2.15 18.18
C TYR A 642 -24.83 -1.66 17.26
N VAL A 643 -24.53 -0.68 16.40
CA VAL A 643 -25.47 -0.10 15.45
C VAL A 643 -24.87 -0.20 14.05
N ALA A 644 -25.68 -0.63 13.07
CA ALA A 644 -25.29 -0.67 11.67
C ALA A 644 -25.16 0.75 11.08
N ALA A 645 -24.56 0.86 9.89
CA ALA A 645 -24.40 2.15 9.21
C ALA A 645 -25.74 2.86 8.91
N ASP A 646 -26.84 2.12 8.81
CA ASP A 646 -28.20 2.64 8.59
C ASP A 646 -28.97 2.94 9.89
N GLY A 647 -28.34 2.77 11.05
CA GLY A 647 -28.97 2.98 12.36
C GLY A 647 -29.64 1.76 12.98
N THR A 648 -29.63 0.60 12.31
CA THR A 648 -30.26 -0.63 12.82
C THR A 648 -29.46 -1.25 13.97
N PRO A 649 -30.07 -1.58 15.13
CA PRO A 649 -29.39 -2.30 16.21
C PRO A 649 -28.97 -3.71 15.77
N LEU A 650 -27.73 -4.10 16.09
CA LEU A 650 -27.13 -5.36 15.63
C LEU A 650 -27.36 -6.57 16.57
N GLY A 651 -27.88 -6.35 17.77
CA GLY A 651 -28.02 -7.40 18.79
C GLY A 651 -26.68 -7.74 19.47
N PRO A 652 -26.47 -8.98 19.96
CA PRO A 652 -25.21 -9.36 20.59
C PRO A 652 -24.07 -9.58 19.58
N ARG A 653 -22.83 -9.29 20.01
CA ARG A 653 -21.62 -9.63 19.26
C ARG A 653 -21.18 -11.05 19.59
N TYR A 654 -20.79 -11.81 18.57
CA TYR A 654 -20.17 -13.14 18.73
C TYR A 654 -18.72 -13.10 18.26
N SER A 655 -17.83 -13.89 18.86
CA SER A 655 -16.42 -13.97 18.47
C SER A 655 -15.84 -15.34 18.84
N PHE A 656 -15.30 -16.06 17.85
CA PHE A 656 -14.87 -17.46 18.01
C PHE A 656 -13.36 -17.61 17.77
N PRO A 657 -12.50 -17.23 18.73
CA PRO A 657 -11.06 -17.39 18.60
C PRO A 657 -10.59 -18.82 18.92
N VAL A 658 -9.64 -19.31 18.12
CA VAL A 658 -8.84 -20.50 18.41
C VAL A 658 -7.41 -20.08 18.74
N PHE A 659 -6.94 -20.48 19.90
CA PHE A 659 -5.60 -20.21 20.41
C PHE A 659 -4.70 -21.41 20.15
N GLN A 660 -3.65 -21.21 19.35
CA GLN A 660 -2.67 -22.23 19.06
C GLN A 660 -1.73 -22.43 20.26
N GLY A 661 -1.75 -23.63 20.84
CA GLY A 661 -0.93 -23.98 22.00
C GLY A 661 0.53 -24.18 21.65
N VAL A 662 1.42 -23.88 22.59
CA VAL A 662 2.86 -24.15 22.52
C VAL A 662 3.27 -25.12 23.62
N LYS A 663 4.22 -25.99 23.32
CA LYS A 663 4.90 -26.86 24.24
C LYS A 663 5.78 -26.03 25.18
N THR A 664 5.72 -26.31 26.47
CA THR A 664 6.47 -25.57 27.51
C THR A 664 7.65 -26.37 28.08
N ASP A 665 7.87 -27.61 27.64
CA ASP A 665 9.06 -28.42 27.93
C ASP A 665 10.03 -28.42 26.75
N GLY A 666 11.26 -28.05 27.05
CA GLY A 666 12.40 -28.13 26.14
C GLY A 666 13.07 -26.78 25.98
N GLY A 667 14.31 -26.66 26.46
CA GLY A 667 15.15 -25.48 26.28
C GLY A 667 15.70 -25.41 24.86
N HIS A 668 14.81 -25.21 23.87
CA HIS A 668 15.20 -25.11 22.48
C HIS A 668 15.42 -23.65 22.09
N SER A 669 16.63 -23.32 21.65
CA SER A 669 16.90 -22.03 21.00
C SER A 669 16.32 -22.02 19.58
N LEU A 670 15.89 -20.84 19.14
CA LEU A 670 15.56 -20.54 17.77
C LEU A 670 16.70 -19.69 17.18
N GLU A 671 17.33 -20.16 16.11
CA GLU A 671 18.30 -19.37 15.38
C GLU A 671 17.57 -18.55 14.33
N ILE A 672 17.63 -17.23 14.49
CA ILE A 672 17.02 -16.26 13.56
C ILE A 672 18.17 -15.57 12.82
N PRO A 673 18.10 -15.46 11.48
CA PRO A 673 19.10 -14.76 10.69
C PRO A 673 19.33 -13.33 11.17
N GLN A 674 20.57 -12.84 11.09
CA GLN A 674 20.91 -11.53 11.65
C GLN A 674 20.15 -10.39 10.96
N HIS A 675 20.04 -10.43 9.63
CA HIS A 675 19.31 -9.43 8.86
C HIS A 675 17.81 -9.35 9.23
N ILE A 676 17.24 -10.44 9.75
CA ILE A 676 15.86 -10.48 10.24
C ILE A 676 15.77 -9.88 11.65
N LYS A 677 16.74 -10.16 12.52
CA LYS A 677 16.82 -9.49 13.84
C LYS A 677 16.96 -7.98 13.70
N ASP A 678 17.74 -7.54 12.71
CA ASP A 678 18.01 -6.13 12.43
C ASP A 678 16.76 -5.35 11.99
N LEU A 679 15.65 -6.03 11.64
CA LEU A 679 14.35 -5.41 11.38
C LEU A 679 13.74 -4.77 12.65
N VAL A 680 14.08 -5.28 13.84
CA VAL A 680 13.55 -4.76 15.11
C VAL A 680 14.42 -3.61 15.61
N LYS A 681 13.96 -2.37 15.46
CA LYS A 681 14.68 -1.18 15.96
C LYS A 681 14.35 -0.81 17.41
N ASP A 682 13.30 -1.42 17.99
CA ASP A 682 12.84 -1.12 19.35
C ASP A 682 13.50 -2.04 20.39
N GLU A 683 14.44 -1.50 21.16
CA GLU A 683 15.14 -2.23 22.23
C GLU A 683 14.21 -2.66 23.37
N LYS A 684 13.12 -1.94 23.62
CA LYS A 684 12.15 -2.30 24.66
C LYS A 684 11.39 -3.54 24.26
N VAL A 685 10.95 -3.64 23.00
CA VAL A 685 10.30 -4.87 22.48
C VAL A 685 11.23 -6.07 22.57
N ARG A 686 12.52 -5.91 22.25
CA ARG A 686 13.53 -6.97 22.40
C ARG A 686 13.68 -7.38 23.87
N SER A 687 13.87 -6.42 24.76
CA SER A 687 14.06 -6.67 26.19
C SER A 687 12.84 -7.35 26.83
N GLU A 688 11.62 -6.90 26.48
CA GLU A 688 10.37 -7.53 26.94
C GLU A 688 10.20 -8.95 26.39
N ALA A 689 10.60 -9.18 25.14
CA ALA A 689 10.54 -10.50 24.51
C ALA A 689 11.56 -11.46 25.14
N GLU A 690 12.78 -11.02 25.41
CA GLU A 690 13.81 -11.81 26.12
C GLU A 690 13.35 -12.18 27.53
N ALA A 691 12.86 -11.21 28.30
CA ALA A 691 12.31 -11.46 29.63
C ALA A 691 11.12 -12.44 29.58
N THR A 692 10.27 -12.33 28.55
CA THR A 692 9.16 -13.27 28.34
C THR A 692 9.67 -14.66 27.94
N PHE A 693 10.69 -14.75 27.09
CA PHE A 693 11.29 -16.01 26.65
C PHE A 693 11.94 -16.76 27.80
N ASP A 694 12.77 -16.08 28.60
CA ASP A 694 13.39 -16.68 29.77
C ASP A 694 12.35 -17.16 30.77
N LYS A 695 11.31 -16.36 30.97
CA LYS A 695 10.18 -16.75 31.81
C LYS A 695 9.37 -17.91 31.22
N MET A 696 9.24 -18.07 29.89
CA MET A 696 8.41 -19.13 29.30
C MET A 696 9.15 -20.45 29.08
N PHE A 697 10.42 -20.40 28.68
CA PHE A 697 11.16 -21.55 28.15
C PHE A 697 12.41 -21.91 28.96
N SER A 698 12.93 -21.02 29.80
CA SER A 698 14.13 -21.26 30.63
C SER A 698 13.82 -21.58 32.09
N GLY A 699 12.59 -21.31 32.59
CA GLY A 699 12.25 -21.36 34.02
C GLY A 699 11.76 -22.71 34.60
N GLY A 700 11.73 -23.81 33.82
CA GLY A 700 11.36 -25.15 34.32
C GLY A 700 9.91 -25.27 34.84
N GLU A 701 9.68 -26.11 35.86
CA GLU A 701 8.34 -26.37 36.45
C GLU A 701 7.66 -25.09 36.99
N SER A 702 8.43 -24.14 37.52
CA SER A 702 7.90 -22.90 38.13
C SER A 702 7.09 -22.02 37.15
N VAL A 703 7.38 -22.10 35.86
CA VAL A 703 6.68 -21.35 34.80
C VAL A 703 5.29 -21.91 34.55
N ARG A 704 5.22 -23.24 34.49
CA ARG A 704 3.97 -23.98 34.26
C ARG A 704 3.03 -23.80 35.44
N GLU A 705 3.60 -23.83 36.65
CA GLU A 705 2.91 -23.44 37.86
C GLU A 705 2.43 -21.99 37.79
N ALA A 706 3.25 -21.03 37.34
CA ALA A 706 2.81 -19.65 37.20
C ALA A 706 1.66 -19.46 36.19
N ILE A 707 1.68 -20.17 35.04
CA ILE A 707 0.57 -20.17 34.07
C ILE A 707 -0.68 -20.78 34.71
N PHE A 708 -0.53 -21.88 35.44
CA PHE A 708 -1.61 -22.54 36.14
C PHE A 708 -2.23 -21.65 37.24
N ILE A 709 -1.39 -21.00 38.05
CA ILE A 709 -1.80 -20.02 39.07
C ILE A 709 -2.50 -18.83 38.41
N SER A 710 -1.99 -18.33 37.29
CA SER A 710 -2.68 -17.28 36.52
C SER A 710 -4.10 -17.72 36.14
N ARG A 711 -4.26 -18.95 35.64
CA ARG A 711 -5.58 -19.49 35.27
C ARG A 711 -6.50 -19.63 36.49
N ILE A 712 -5.99 -20.11 37.62
CA ILE A 712 -6.71 -20.19 38.89
C ILE A 712 -7.21 -18.80 39.34
N THR A 713 -6.37 -17.77 39.23
CA THR A 713 -6.77 -16.40 39.64
C THR A 713 -7.74 -15.72 38.68
N SER A 714 -7.72 -16.10 37.39
CA SER A 714 -8.67 -15.63 36.38
C SER A 714 -10.03 -16.34 36.45
N HIS A 715 -10.06 -17.59 36.93
CA HIS A 715 -11.24 -18.46 37.06
C HIS A 715 -11.36 -18.94 38.51
N GLN A 716 -11.67 -18.00 39.41
CA GLN A 716 -11.65 -18.22 40.86
C GLN A 716 -12.72 -19.22 41.33
N ASP A 717 -13.79 -19.41 40.56
CA ASP A 717 -14.82 -20.43 40.78
C ASP A 717 -14.27 -21.86 40.61
N VAL A 718 -13.51 -22.10 39.54
CA VAL A 718 -12.77 -23.36 39.32
C VAL A 718 -11.72 -23.53 40.43
N GLY A 719 -10.97 -22.46 40.72
CA GLY A 719 -9.97 -22.43 41.78
C GLY A 719 -10.54 -22.81 43.15
N ALA A 720 -11.67 -22.22 43.54
CA ALA A 720 -12.31 -22.47 44.83
C ALA A 720 -12.82 -23.92 44.94
N ARG A 721 -13.29 -24.50 43.84
CA ARG A 721 -13.85 -25.86 43.83
C ARG A 721 -12.80 -26.96 43.78
N TRP A 722 -11.76 -26.79 42.99
CA TRP A 722 -10.78 -27.86 42.70
C TRP A 722 -9.40 -27.60 43.31
N TYR A 723 -9.05 -26.34 43.59
CA TYR A 723 -7.72 -25.92 44.02
C TYR A 723 -7.74 -24.86 45.15
N PRO A 724 -8.55 -25.02 46.21
CA PRO A 724 -8.84 -23.94 47.17
C PRO A 724 -7.59 -23.37 47.86
N ASP A 725 -6.66 -24.24 48.23
CA ASP A 725 -5.42 -23.82 48.91
C ASP A 725 -4.50 -23.02 47.99
N LEU A 726 -4.39 -23.45 46.72
CA LEU A 726 -3.58 -22.74 45.71
C LEU A 726 -4.19 -21.38 45.37
N LEU A 727 -5.53 -21.30 45.26
CA LEU A 727 -6.22 -20.04 45.03
C LEU A 727 -6.01 -19.07 46.20
N ALA A 728 -6.20 -19.53 47.45
CA ALA A 728 -6.03 -18.69 48.63
C ALA A 728 -4.62 -18.09 48.70
N LYS A 729 -3.59 -18.93 48.48
CA LYS A 729 -2.19 -18.49 48.43
C LYS A 729 -1.95 -17.47 47.31
N ALA A 730 -2.44 -17.73 46.10
CA ALA A 730 -2.25 -16.86 44.95
C ALA A 730 -2.90 -15.47 45.14
N LEU A 731 -4.10 -15.42 45.72
CA LEU A 731 -4.79 -14.17 46.02
C LEU A 731 -4.10 -13.38 47.14
N GLU A 732 -3.58 -14.05 48.17
CA GLU A 732 -2.78 -13.41 49.22
C GLU A 732 -1.50 -12.77 48.64
N GLU A 733 -0.79 -13.49 47.77
CA GLU A 733 0.40 -12.98 47.07
C GLU A 733 0.08 -11.79 46.17
N GLN A 734 -1.02 -11.84 45.41
CA GLN A 734 -1.50 -10.69 44.62
C GLN A 734 -1.86 -9.49 45.51
N GLY A 735 -2.47 -9.72 46.67
CA GLY A 735 -2.78 -8.68 47.65
C GLY A 735 -1.53 -8.01 48.22
N LYS A 736 -0.50 -8.79 48.56
CA LYS A 736 0.80 -8.28 49.02
C LYS A 736 1.49 -7.43 47.96
N PHE A 737 1.47 -7.89 46.71
CA PHE A 737 2.03 -7.13 45.59
C PHE A 737 1.32 -5.79 45.40
N LYS A 738 -0.02 -5.76 45.50
CA LYS A 738 -0.81 -4.52 45.45
C LYS A 738 -0.52 -3.54 46.59
N SER A 739 -0.21 -4.03 47.79
CA SER A 739 0.14 -3.17 48.92
C SER A 739 1.55 -2.58 48.85
N ALA A 740 2.41 -3.13 47.99
CA ALA A 740 3.80 -2.74 47.83
C ALA A 740 4.08 -1.87 46.59
N ALA A 741 3.13 -1.79 45.65
CA ALA A 741 3.14 -0.94 44.47
C ALA A 741 2.25 0.29 44.68
#